data_AF-A0A8H6WR37-F1
#
_entry.id   AF-A0A8H6WR37-F1
#
_cell.length_a   1.000
_cell.length_b   1.000
_cell.length_c   1.000
_cell.angle_alpha   90.00
_cell.angle_beta   90.00
_cell.angle_gamma   90.00
#
_symmetry.space_group_name_H-M   'P 1'
#
loop_
_entity.id
_entity.type
_entity.pdbx_description
1 polymer ?
#
loop_
_entity_poly.entity_id
_entity_poly.type
_entity_poly.pdbx_seq_one_letter_code
_entity_poly.pdbx_strand_id
1 'polypeptide(L)'
;MIRNISFQDVISALNAGPLCEDDMVACLNWWAKTYSANPSNSLLAIRMELLTAAVLLLGDQIIPLSTIKHFLNPRSLIPSDGPLPPNLLPVAISKHLTSTTLEQRISLDGIVNHRLAPLRLQSAGVRAFRAGRVQLDSLGAMTKAEVAGILKDIQCIPTSGGLKTPGESYFLKADLFHDLPVVTLASGTTLKPSVERLLADLGVRKHVDLQVVFTRMIKTQEWILSPAEWARLKMTAAFPKETKTSEKRTQCCAKDLYEPLEVFRQLGLPVLDWGQHKWRPTSDQAKILFDLGLLRFPPLDLLINLCAGSDQQIRTFALKYLVDNLATRYPNYDPGDFYEISYLPALKDNKPIMGSPKDVFINADYAVFGVFLVFAQPSDVALKLKVQQHPSTARIVTLLESTAPQGEAEARKWFGTLASRISDFSSAELKRLSVAPIVPTQSKDEKVISMRWLPPSQCFFGTTAKAAFHSKMFVFVDFGTAANGFLSACGTKDSPSIEQVTQMLLAEPAGIFKMAEGVANYLDFLRSIAVNHRQLSSATIARMKKASILLGSTRKPASGDTDYDDDNPIEQYDLKRGDEIVVADDNNALKNFGEYLFVAPQEDILEEFYLLLGSRRLSGLVKEDYKTTAELKGTQLPAQIRSLILERLPLFLHEHTHARTRVSFNWLNNEAHFIVTSFGKLSVTKSLAFGTIRKSKTQEASAVAKRAGSGPIHLWIAGNSQVDMYEVATSLNRLLFDSPKTNDALLFMTILSTDLKALKRRGYNVDRILKHQNAIRQAALEEQAKKAQLIAKPPAPTLPTIPTSTTSPLPLPPQQDPQDAPPPPEKSRPLSNMMSTFKKRFTHDDKHAREGNLLQNREQMQQVNESLNEGYCDISGRVGDLIAVGDISGVKVFVSQEVPDPHTFMPLKYEPLTRFAPIMKGLAEVYSLPLASLHIFYDLDGGLIAFNRNGSIFLNLRYYEAWHDAEVKAGSTRTAYISWFHTLAHELAHNLVGPHNSEHEFWFSSICERYFGQMANRLAL
;
A
#
# COMPACT_ATOMS: atom_id res chain seq x y z
N MET A 1 90.59 105.18 1.11
CA MET A 1 89.34 104.60 0.58
C MET A 1 89.72 103.53 -0.42
N ILE A 2 89.56 102.25 -0.07
CA ILE A 2 89.81 101.12 -0.99
C ILE A 2 88.56 100.97 -1.85
N ARG A 3 88.73 101.06 -3.18
CA ARG A 3 87.65 100.91 -4.16
C ARG A 3 87.20 99.45 -4.17
N ASN A 4 85.90 99.18 -4.12
CA ASN A 4 85.38 97.82 -4.27
C ASN A 4 85.76 97.27 -5.65
N ILE A 5 86.23 96.01 -5.69
CA ILE A 5 86.65 95.32 -6.91
C ILE A 5 85.44 95.21 -7.86
N SER A 6 85.56 95.75 -9.07
CA SER A 6 84.54 95.63 -10.12
C SER A 6 84.78 94.40 -11.00
N PHE A 7 83.76 93.96 -11.74
CA PHE A 7 83.89 92.84 -12.68
C PHE A 7 84.97 93.09 -13.75
N GLN A 8 85.11 94.33 -14.22
CA GLN A 8 86.14 94.72 -15.19
C GLN A 8 87.56 94.61 -14.61
N ASP A 9 87.74 94.87 -13.31
CA ASP A 9 89.03 94.68 -12.63
C ASP A 9 89.41 93.18 -12.59
N VAL A 10 88.43 92.29 -12.38
CA VAL A 10 88.64 90.83 -12.40
C VAL A 10 88.98 90.34 -13.81
N ILE A 11 88.29 90.80 -14.85
CA ILE A 11 88.59 90.42 -16.24
C ILE A 11 89.97 90.93 -16.68
N SER A 12 90.36 92.15 -16.29
CA SER A 12 91.69 92.66 -16.57
C SER A 12 92.79 91.87 -15.85
N ALA A 13 92.54 91.42 -14.62
CA ALA A 13 93.46 90.54 -13.89
C ALA A 13 93.58 89.15 -14.53
N LEU A 14 92.46 88.56 -14.98
CA LEU A 14 92.46 87.27 -15.68
C LEU A 14 93.20 87.34 -17.04
N ASN A 15 93.14 88.48 -17.72
CA ASN A 15 93.88 88.70 -18.97
C ASN A 15 95.38 88.98 -18.76
N ALA A 16 95.83 89.25 -17.53
CA ALA A 16 97.23 89.57 -17.24
C ALA A 16 98.15 88.33 -17.16
N GLY A 17 97.59 87.14 -16.94
CA GLY A 17 98.36 85.89 -16.88
C GLY A 17 97.51 84.69 -16.42
N PRO A 18 98.01 83.45 -16.60
CA PRO A 18 97.28 82.24 -16.22
C PRO A 18 97.22 82.06 -14.69
N LEU A 19 96.13 81.48 -14.20
CA LEU A 19 95.89 81.19 -12.78
C LEU A 19 96.47 79.84 -12.36
N CYS A 20 97.03 79.76 -11.17
CA CYS A 20 97.37 78.46 -10.55
C CYS A 20 96.09 77.73 -10.07
N GLU A 21 96.23 76.47 -9.64
CA GLU A 21 95.09 75.64 -9.19
C GLU A 21 94.28 76.31 -8.05
N ASP A 22 94.96 76.86 -7.04
CA ASP A 22 94.31 77.49 -5.88
C ASP A 22 93.59 78.79 -6.28
N ASP A 23 94.20 79.60 -7.13
CA ASP A 23 93.61 80.84 -7.64
C ASP A 23 92.41 80.55 -8.56
N MET A 24 92.46 79.47 -9.34
CA MET A 24 91.35 79.04 -10.18
C MET A 24 90.16 78.58 -9.32
N VAL A 25 90.41 77.83 -8.24
CA VAL A 25 89.37 77.45 -7.27
C VAL A 25 88.78 78.68 -6.59
N ALA A 26 89.61 79.67 -6.22
CA ALA A 26 89.15 80.92 -5.62
C ALA A 26 88.30 81.75 -6.61
N CYS A 27 88.72 81.85 -7.86
CA CYS A 27 88.00 82.55 -8.94
C CYS A 27 86.61 81.91 -9.20
N LEU A 28 86.56 80.58 -9.33
CA LEU A 28 85.30 79.86 -9.56
C LEU A 28 84.34 79.94 -8.37
N ASN A 29 84.86 79.92 -7.13
CA ASN A 29 84.05 80.11 -5.94
C ASN A 29 83.55 81.55 -5.77
N TRP A 30 84.37 82.54 -6.13
CA TRP A 30 83.94 83.94 -6.20
C TRP A 30 82.81 84.09 -7.22
N TRP A 31 82.98 83.55 -8.44
CA TRP A 31 81.93 83.54 -9.46
C TRP A 31 80.65 82.89 -8.94
N ALA A 32 80.77 81.71 -8.31
CA ALA A 32 79.63 81.00 -7.73
C ALA A 32 78.89 81.84 -6.67
N LYS A 33 79.59 82.62 -5.83
CA LYS A 33 78.98 83.52 -4.83
C LYS A 33 78.36 84.76 -5.47
N THR A 34 79.05 85.41 -6.40
CA THR A 34 78.56 86.61 -7.11
C THR A 34 77.29 86.30 -7.91
N TYR A 35 77.21 85.11 -8.51
CA TYR A 35 76.01 84.63 -9.22
C TYR A 35 74.77 84.47 -8.30
N SER A 36 74.96 84.28 -6.99
CA SER A 36 73.85 84.10 -6.04
C SER A 36 73.21 85.41 -5.55
N ALA A 37 73.83 86.57 -5.80
CA ALA A 37 73.37 87.86 -5.29
C ALA A 37 72.47 88.67 -6.25
N ASN A 38 72.42 88.37 -7.55
CA ASN A 38 71.58 89.10 -8.53
C ASN A 38 71.29 88.26 -9.79
N PRO A 39 70.11 87.62 -9.93
CA PRO A 39 69.79 86.79 -11.09
C PRO A 39 69.16 87.61 -12.23
N SER A 40 69.98 88.24 -13.07
CA SER A 40 69.52 88.97 -14.29
C SER A 40 70.14 88.40 -15.57
N ASN A 41 69.43 88.52 -16.71
CA ASN A 41 69.85 88.00 -18.03
C ASN A 41 71.23 88.52 -18.52
N SER A 42 71.71 89.64 -17.97
CA SER A 42 73.05 90.17 -18.20
C SER A 42 74.20 89.24 -17.72
N LEU A 43 73.93 88.29 -16.81
CA LEU A 43 74.94 87.38 -16.29
C LEU A 43 75.42 86.32 -17.28
N LEU A 44 74.66 86.00 -18.32
CA LEU A 44 75.05 84.96 -19.28
C LEU A 44 76.20 85.43 -20.19
N ALA A 45 76.16 86.69 -20.62
CA ALA A 45 77.24 87.33 -21.38
C ALA A 45 78.50 87.51 -20.53
N ILE A 46 78.33 87.98 -19.29
CA ILE A 46 79.40 88.15 -18.27
C ILE A 46 80.07 86.81 -17.95
N ARG A 47 79.28 85.72 -17.86
CA ARG A 47 79.81 84.36 -17.66
C ARG A 47 80.68 83.92 -18.82
N MET A 48 80.22 84.12 -20.06
CA MET A 48 81.00 83.74 -21.24
C MET A 48 82.30 84.53 -21.33
N GLU A 49 82.29 85.81 -20.95
CA GLU A 49 83.47 86.66 -20.89
C GLU A 49 84.47 86.16 -19.83
N LEU A 50 83.99 85.77 -18.64
CA LEU A 50 84.82 85.19 -17.59
C LEU A 50 85.42 83.82 -17.97
N LEU A 51 84.62 82.92 -18.56
CA LEU A 51 85.10 81.61 -19.01
C LEU A 51 86.09 81.70 -20.17
N THR A 52 86.00 82.76 -20.98
CA THR A 52 86.93 83.01 -22.10
C THR A 52 88.24 83.62 -21.61
N ALA A 53 88.20 84.52 -20.61
CA ALA A 53 89.38 85.16 -20.04
C ALA A 53 90.17 84.26 -19.06
N ALA A 54 89.49 83.35 -18.35
CA ALA A 54 90.13 82.49 -17.35
C ALA A 54 90.92 81.35 -17.99
N VAL A 55 92.21 81.27 -17.64
CA VAL A 55 93.13 80.22 -18.10
C VAL A 55 93.82 79.59 -16.90
N LEU A 56 93.84 78.26 -16.84
CA LEU A 56 94.47 77.47 -15.78
C LEU A 56 95.88 77.06 -16.19
N LEU A 57 96.85 77.23 -15.30
CA LEU A 57 98.17 76.62 -15.38
C LEU A 57 98.21 75.37 -14.48
N LEU A 58 98.35 74.20 -15.11
CA LEU A 58 98.45 72.90 -14.44
C LEU A 58 99.81 72.28 -14.77
N GLY A 59 100.81 72.46 -13.90
CA GLY A 59 102.21 72.17 -14.24
C GLY A 59 102.69 73.08 -15.40
N ASP A 60 103.20 72.49 -16.48
CA ASP A 60 103.60 73.21 -17.70
C ASP A 60 102.46 73.37 -18.73
N GLN A 61 101.25 72.88 -18.43
CA GLN A 61 100.11 72.94 -19.36
C GLN A 61 99.20 74.14 -19.09
N ILE A 62 98.87 74.87 -20.15
CA ILE A 62 97.95 76.00 -20.13
C ILE A 62 96.60 75.55 -20.70
N ILE A 63 95.57 75.57 -19.87
CA ILE A 63 94.23 75.06 -20.19
C ILE A 63 93.22 76.22 -20.13
N PRO A 64 92.67 76.68 -21.26
CA PRO A 64 91.61 77.68 -21.26
C PRO A 64 90.32 77.10 -20.68
N LEU A 65 89.70 77.79 -19.72
CA LEU A 65 88.52 77.28 -19.03
C LEU A 65 87.32 77.09 -19.96
N SER A 66 87.22 77.88 -21.03
CA SER A 66 86.22 77.76 -22.11
C SER A 66 86.23 76.43 -22.86
N THR A 67 87.35 75.71 -22.84
CA THR A 67 87.48 74.39 -23.49
C THR A 67 86.94 73.24 -22.64
N ILE A 68 86.79 73.48 -21.34
CA ILE A 68 86.32 72.48 -20.39
C ILE A 68 84.81 72.36 -20.51
N LYS A 69 84.32 71.14 -20.73
CA LYS A 69 82.89 70.85 -20.92
C LYS A 69 82.34 69.85 -19.93
N HIS A 70 83.21 69.09 -19.28
CA HIS A 70 82.84 67.96 -18.46
C HIS A 70 83.49 68.02 -17.09
N PHE A 71 82.83 67.45 -16.08
CA PHE A 71 83.43 67.20 -14.77
C PHE A 71 83.14 65.77 -14.29
N LEU A 72 84.04 65.24 -13.47
CA LEU A 72 83.86 63.93 -12.83
C LEU A 72 83.14 64.13 -11.50
N ASN A 73 81.96 63.52 -11.34
CA ASN A 73 81.27 63.55 -10.05
C ASN A 73 82.01 62.62 -9.07
N PRO A 74 82.47 63.09 -7.91
CA PRO A 74 83.19 62.26 -6.94
C PRO A 74 82.36 61.09 -6.37
N ARG A 75 81.03 61.07 -6.59
CA ARG A 75 80.14 59.94 -6.24
C ARG A 75 79.92 58.94 -7.39
N SER A 76 80.58 59.11 -8.54
CA SER A 76 80.46 58.25 -9.72
C SER A 76 81.31 56.97 -9.60
N LEU A 77 80.83 55.87 -10.18
CA LEU A 77 81.48 54.54 -10.22
C LEU A 77 82.60 54.43 -11.28
N ILE A 78 83.01 55.54 -11.91
CA ILE A 78 84.03 55.56 -12.98
C ILE A 78 85.43 55.68 -12.35
N PRO A 79 86.35 54.71 -12.57
CA PRO A 79 87.73 54.80 -12.06
C PRO A 79 88.48 56.00 -12.66
N SER A 80 89.27 56.70 -11.84
CA SER A 80 90.11 57.84 -12.25
C SER A 80 91.21 57.47 -13.25
N ASP A 81 91.55 56.18 -13.34
CA ASP A 81 92.71 55.68 -14.07
C ASP A 81 92.33 55.14 -15.47
N GLY A 82 91.08 55.38 -15.88
CA GLY A 82 90.54 55.01 -17.20
C GLY A 82 90.74 56.10 -18.26
N PRO A 83 90.43 55.81 -19.55
CA PRO A 83 90.45 56.83 -20.60
C PRO A 83 89.36 57.89 -20.33
N LEU A 84 89.78 59.07 -19.87
CA LEU A 84 88.91 60.21 -19.56
C LEU A 84 88.83 61.18 -20.77
N PRO A 85 87.72 61.95 -20.91
CA PRO A 85 87.60 62.93 -21.98
C PRO A 85 88.69 64.01 -21.88
N PRO A 86 89.24 64.50 -23.02
CA PRO A 86 90.29 65.53 -23.00
C PRO A 86 89.82 66.89 -22.47
N ASN A 87 88.51 67.16 -22.48
CA ASN A 87 87.90 68.43 -22.06
C ASN A 87 87.34 68.37 -20.63
N LEU A 88 88.01 67.61 -19.75
CA LEU A 88 87.60 67.34 -18.38
C LEU A 88 88.21 68.36 -17.40
N LEU A 89 87.39 68.93 -16.52
CA LEU A 89 87.87 69.75 -15.42
C LEU A 89 88.76 68.90 -14.51
N PRO A 90 90.03 69.28 -14.26
CA PRO A 90 90.94 68.51 -13.41
C PRO A 90 90.31 68.16 -12.06
N VAL A 91 90.53 66.93 -11.61
CA VAL A 91 89.95 66.40 -10.35
C VAL A 91 90.40 67.23 -9.14
N ALA A 92 91.63 67.77 -9.20
CA ALA A 92 92.16 68.66 -8.17
C ALA A 92 91.31 69.92 -7.96
N ILE A 93 90.66 70.45 -9.00
CA ILE A 93 89.81 71.64 -8.94
C ILE A 93 88.35 71.25 -8.67
N SER A 94 87.84 70.26 -9.41
CA SER A 94 86.42 69.86 -9.31
C SER A 94 86.04 69.30 -7.93
N LYS A 95 86.97 68.70 -7.17
CA LYS A 95 86.72 68.22 -5.79
C LYS A 95 86.38 69.33 -4.79
N HIS A 96 86.80 70.58 -5.06
CA HIS A 96 86.53 71.73 -4.20
C HIS A 96 85.23 72.47 -4.57
N LEU A 97 84.50 71.96 -5.58
CA LEU A 97 83.27 72.55 -6.09
C LEU A 97 82.11 71.54 -6.00
N THR A 98 80.89 72.02 -5.74
CA THR A 98 79.70 71.16 -5.69
C THR A 98 79.14 70.89 -7.08
N SER A 99 78.54 69.71 -7.31
CA SER A 99 77.94 69.33 -8.60
C SER A 99 76.92 70.35 -9.10
N THR A 100 76.10 70.91 -8.20
CA THR A 100 75.15 71.98 -8.54
C THR A 100 75.84 73.26 -9.02
N THR A 101 76.99 73.61 -8.46
CA THR A 101 77.79 74.77 -8.90
C THR A 101 78.37 74.53 -10.29
N LEU A 102 78.89 73.33 -10.54
CA LEU A 102 79.48 72.95 -11.82
C LEU A 102 78.43 72.86 -12.94
N GLU A 103 77.28 72.24 -12.67
CA GLU A 103 76.21 72.03 -13.67
C GLU A 103 75.40 73.31 -13.97
N GLN A 104 75.04 74.09 -12.94
CA GLN A 104 74.11 75.21 -13.12
C GLN A 104 74.80 76.56 -13.28
N ARG A 105 75.96 76.77 -12.63
CA ARG A 105 76.63 78.10 -12.60
C ARG A 105 77.79 78.20 -13.57
N ILE A 106 78.41 77.07 -13.89
CA ILE A 106 79.53 76.96 -14.85
C ILE A 106 79.07 76.26 -16.14
N SER A 107 77.96 75.50 -16.12
CA SER A 107 77.42 74.70 -17.25
C SER A 107 78.37 73.63 -17.76
N LEU A 108 78.97 72.89 -16.84
CA LEU A 108 79.70 71.66 -17.16
C LEU A 108 78.78 70.45 -17.01
N ASP A 109 78.82 69.54 -17.98
CA ASP A 109 78.04 68.30 -17.94
C ASP A 109 78.74 67.26 -17.06
N GLY A 110 77.99 66.66 -16.13
CA GLY A 110 78.48 65.51 -15.38
C GLY A 110 78.67 64.29 -16.29
N ILE A 111 79.85 63.65 -16.24
CA ILE A 111 80.22 62.51 -17.11
C ILE A 111 79.30 61.27 -16.98
N VAL A 112 78.35 61.26 -16.06
CA VAL A 112 77.34 60.20 -15.92
C VAL A 112 76.62 59.89 -17.25
N ASN A 113 76.56 60.86 -18.18
CA ASN A 113 75.95 60.72 -19.50
C ASN A 113 76.92 60.63 -20.69
N HIS A 114 78.22 60.34 -20.50
CA HIS A 114 79.07 60.02 -21.66
C HIS A 114 78.68 58.64 -22.22
N ARG A 115 77.90 58.71 -23.29
CA ARG A 115 77.48 57.62 -24.17
C ARG A 115 78.57 56.56 -24.29
N LEU A 116 78.35 55.44 -23.61
CA LEU A 116 79.03 54.18 -23.89
C LEU A 116 78.62 53.73 -25.30
N ALA A 117 79.30 54.28 -26.30
CA ALA A 117 79.34 53.66 -27.61
C ALA A 117 80.03 52.28 -27.49
N PRO A 118 79.58 51.28 -28.25
CA PRO A 118 79.65 49.85 -27.92
C PRO A 118 81.00 49.21 -28.27
N LEU A 119 82.09 49.66 -27.65
CA LEU A 119 83.39 49.00 -27.73
C LEU A 119 84.00 48.89 -26.33
N ARG A 120 84.23 47.65 -25.88
CA ARG A 120 85.01 47.19 -24.69
C ARG A 120 84.26 46.68 -23.45
N LEU A 121 82.98 46.29 -23.54
CA LEU A 121 82.34 45.46 -22.49
C LEU A 121 82.55 43.95 -22.66
N GLN A 122 83.02 43.45 -23.81
CA GLN A 122 83.24 42.01 -23.99
C GLN A 122 84.30 41.43 -23.03
N SER A 123 85.35 42.18 -22.68
CA SER A 123 86.39 41.69 -21.76
C SER A 123 86.31 42.30 -20.36
N ALA A 124 85.81 43.54 -20.19
CA ALA A 124 85.67 44.18 -18.89
C ALA A 124 84.33 43.86 -18.20
N GLY A 125 83.22 43.78 -18.95
CA GLY A 125 81.89 43.44 -18.42
C GLY A 125 81.82 42.01 -17.90
N VAL A 126 82.39 41.06 -18.65
CA VAL A 126 82.50 39.66 -18.25
C VAL A 126 83.38 39.48 -17.01
N ARG A 127 84.44 40.30 -16.85
CA ARG A 127 85.28 40.32 -15.64
C ARG A 127 84.58 40.95 -14.43
N ALA A 128 83.84 42.04 -14.63
CA ALA A 128 83.08 42.70 -13.57
C ALA A 128 81.91 41.83 -13.06
N PHE A 129 81.23 41.11 -13.95
CA PHE A 129 80.21 40.11 -13.60
C PHE A 129 80.81 38.89 -12.88
N ARG A 130 81.96 38.36 -13.36
CA ARG A 130 82.70 37.27 -12.70
C ARG A 130 83.19 37.63 -11.29
N ALA A 131 83.54 38.89 -11.04
CA ALA A 131 84.02 39.36 -9.75
C ALA A 131 82.92 39.78 -8.75
N GLY A 132 81.63 39.71 -9.14
CA GLY A 132 80.51 40.06 -8.27
C GLY A 132 80.45 41.55 -7.87
N ARG A 133 81.09 42.45 -8.62
CA ARG A 133 81.24 43.89 -8.27
C ARG A 133 80.22 44.81 -8.95
N VAL A 134 79.26 44.27 -9.70
CA VAL A 134 78.26 45.08 -10.39
C VAL A 134 77.05 45.29 -9.49
N GLN A 135 77.00 46.45 -8.82
CA GLN A 135 75.87 46.85 -7.98
C GLN A 135 74.84 47.61 -8.83
N LEU A 136 74.07 46.86 -9.64
CA LEU A 136 73.08 47.42 -10.58
C LEU A 136 71.85 48.02 -9.86
N ASP A 137 71.70 47.77 -8.56
CA ASP A 137 70.55 48.21 -7.76
C ASP A 137 70.43 49.74 -7.66
N SER A 138 71.52 50.49 -7.82
CA SER A 138 71.55 51.96 -7.75
C SER A 138 71.16 52.68 -9.05
N LEU A 139 70.82 51.96 -10.12
CA LEU A 139 70.36 52.54 -11.39
C LEU A 139 68.84 52.74 -11.41
N GLY A 140 68.38 53.81 -12.09
CA GLY A 140 66.96 54.06 -12.32
C GLY A 140 66.28 52.99 -13.20
N ALA A 141 64.97 52.84 -13.07
CA ALA A 141 64.20 51.76 -13.72
C ALA A 141 64.30 51.76 -15.26
N MET A 142 64.31 52.94 -15.91
CA MET A 142 64.48 53.04 -17.37
C MET A 142 65.87 52.56 -17.82
N THR A 143 66.92 52.94 -17.09
CA THR A 143 68.30 52.54 -17.40
C THR A 143 68.52 51.03 -17.19
N LYS A 144 67.84 50.43 -16.20
CA LYS A 144 67.85 48.97 -15.99
C LYS A 144 67.26 48.21 -17.18
N ALA A 145 66.15 48.69 -17.74
CA ALA A 145 65.50 48.07 -18.90
C ALA A 145 66.36 48.16 -20.18
N GLU A 146 67.02 49.30 -20.41
CA GLU A 146 67.93 49.48 -21.54
C GLU A 146 69.17 48.58 -21.43
N VAL A 147 69.78 48.49 -20.24
CA VAL A 147 70.91 47.59 -19.97
C VAL A 147 70.51 46.13 -20.14
N ALA A 148 69.32 45.73 -19.66
CA ALA A 148 68.80 44.39 -19.87
C ALA A 148 68.55 44.10 -21.36
N GLY A 149 68.05 45.08 -22.12
CA GLY A 149 67.88 44.98 -23.57
C GLY A 149 69.18 44.75 -24.33
N ILE A 150 70.27 45.43 -23.94
CA ILE A 150 71.60 45.26 -24.55
C ILE A 150 72.21 43.89 -24.20
N LEU A 151 72.05 43.44 -22.94
CA LEU A 151 72.65 42.18 -22.46
C LEU A 151 71.89 40.92 -22.91
N LYS A 152 70.64 41.07 -23.37
CA LYS A 152 69.75 39.97 -23.76
C LYS A 152 70.36 39.03 -24.80
N ASP A 153 71.07 39.59 -25.77
CA ASP A 153 71.63 38.84 -26.90
C ASP A 153 73.14 38.55 -26.74
N ILE A 154 73.74 38.91 -25.60
CA ILE A 154 75.17 38.73 -25.31
C ILE A 154 75.37 37.49 -24.42
N GLN A 155 76.33 36.62 -24.77
CA GLN A 155 76.73 35.48 -23.94
C GLN A 155 77.51 35.95 -22.70
N CYS A 156 76.79 36.42 -21.69
CA CYS A 156 77.35 37.02 -20.49
C CYS A 156 77.11 36.20 -19.21
N ILE A 157 76.25 35.17 -19.25
CA ILE A 157 75.91 34.36 -18.08
C ILE A 157 76.81 33.13 -18.01
N PRO A 158 77.59 32.94 -16.93
CA PRO A 158 78.39 31.74 -16.73
C PRO A 158 77.48 30.57 -16.33
N THR A 159 77.55 29.49 -17.09
CA THR A 159 76.77 28.27 -16.84
C THR A 159 77.64 27.02 -16.84
N SER A 160 77.10 25.88 -16.39
CA SER A 160 77.70 24.54 -16.52
C SER A 160 78.13 24.23 -17.96
N GLY A 161 77.40 24.75 -18.96
CA GLY A 161 77.68 24.59 -20.39
C GLY A 161 78.49 25.74 -21.01
N GLY A 162 79.26 26.49 -20.21
CA GLY A 162 80.01 27.67 -20.67
C GLY A 162 79.22 28.98 -20.60
N LEU A 163 79.68 30.02 -21.30
CA LEU A 163 78.98 31.31 -21.35
C LEU A 163 77.75 31.23 -22.27
N LYS A 164 76.58 31.53 -21.72
CA LYS A 164 75.30 31.54 -22.45
C LYS A 164 74.62 32.89 -22.33
N THR A 165 73.65 33.15 -23.21
CA THR A 165 72.82 34.35 -23.12
C THR A 165 71.87 34.22 -21.92
N PRO A 166 71.35 35.34 -21.36
CA PRO A 166 70.37 35.29 -20.29
C PRO A 166 69.16 34.40 -20.62
N GLY A 167 68.62 34.50 -21.83
CA GLY A 167 67.45 33.72 -22.26
C GLY A 167 67.69 32.21 -22.45
N GLU A 168 68.95 31.77 -22.53
CA GLU A 168 69.34 30.36 -22.64
C GLU A 168 69.85 29.76 -21.33
N SER A 169 69.91 30.54 -20.25
CA SER A 169 70.46 30.13 -18.96
C SER A 169 69.37 29.78 -17.95
N TYR A 170 69.63 28.81 -17.08
CA TYR A 170 68.68 28.32 -16.07
C TYR A 170 69.21 28.45 -14.65
N PHE A 171 68.35 28.69 -13.66
CA PHE A 171 68.75 28.56 -12.25
C PHE A 171 68.88 27.09 -11.85
N LEU A 172 69.73 26.79 -10.84
CA LEU A 172 69.97 25.42 -10.36
C LEU A 172 68.69 24.69 -9.92
N LYS A 173 67.70 25.42 -9.39
CA LYS A 173 66.39 24.84 -9.03
C LYS A 173 65.57 24.37 -10.24
N ALA A 174 65.87 24.87 -11.44
CA ALA A 174 65.22 24.46 -12.68
C ALA A 174 65.87 23.21 -13.28
N ASP A 175 67.00 22.76 -12.73
CA ASP A 175 67.77 21.64 -13.25
C ASP A 175 67.15 20.31 -12.87
N LEU A 176 66.12 19.90 -13.62
CA LEU A 176 65.48 18.59 -13.44
C LEU A 176 66.35 17.42 -13.94
N PHE A 177 67.32 17.67 -14.83
CA PHE A 177 67.92 16.63 -15.67
C PHE A 177 69.46 16.71 -15.80
N HIS A 178 70.14 17.56 -15.04
CA HIS A 178 71.60 17.69 -14.90
C HIS A 178 72.41 18.04 -16.17
N ASP A 179 71.74 18.32 -17.29
CA ASP A 179 72.33 18.65 -18.60
C ASP A 179 71.88 20.03 -19.13
N LEU A 180 71.27 20.85 -18.27
CA LEU A 180 70.91 22.22 -18.61
C LEU A 180 72.08 23.17 -18.36
N PRO A 181 72.24 24.26 -19.15
CA PRO A 181 73.17 25.34 -18.86
C PRO A 181 72.69 26.12 -17.62
N VAL A 182 73.01 25.57 -16.47
CA VAL A 182 72.67 26.10 -15.16
C VAL A 182 73.68 27.15 -14.75
N VAL A 183 73.23 28.28 -14.22
CA VAL A 183 74.12 29.35 -13.74
C VAL A 183 75.12 28.80 -12.71
N THR A 184 76.41 28.91 -13.02
CA THR A 184 77.52 28.52 -12.15
C THR A 184 78.37 29.74 -11.79
N LEU A 185 78.63 29.95 -10.51
CA LEU A 185 79.57 30.97 -10.03
C LEU A 185 80.92 30.31 -9.73
N ALA A 186 82.01 31.05 -9.94
CA ALA A 186 83.39 30.54 -9.94
C ALA A 186 83.92 30.00 -8.59
N SER A 187 83.09 29.81 -7.57
CA SER A 187 83.54 29.43 -6.22
C SER A 187 82.48 28.76 -5.32
N GLY A 188 81.55 27.98 -5.89
CA GLY A 188 80.63 27.12 -5.12
C GLY A 188 79.74 27.84 -4.08
N THR A 189 79.66 29.17 -4.15
CA THR A 189 78.99 30.02 -3.15
C THR A 189 77.53 30.24 -3.55
N THR A 190 76.61 30.13 -2.59
CA THR A 190 75.16 30.35 -2.82
C THR A 190 74.89 31.75 -3.36
N LEU A 191 74.08 31.84 -4.43
CA LEU A 191 73.65 33.11 -5.04
C LEU A 191 73.00 34.02 -3.97
N LYS A 192 73.50 35.26 -3.86
CA LYS A 192 72.86 36.28 -3.01
C LYS A 192 71.48 36.65 -3.61
N PRO A 193 70.45 36.91 -2.79
CA PRO A 193 69.11 37.26 -3.29
C PRO A 193 69.06 38.46 -4.25
N SER A 194 69.94 39.45 -4.07
CA SER A 194 70.07 40.59 -4.97
C SER A 194 70.59 40.20 -6.36
N VAL A 195 71.54 39.26 -6.42
CA VAL A 195 72.10 38.74 -7.67
C VAL A 195 71.10 37.81 -8.36
N GLU A 196 70.36 36.99 -7.61
CA GLU A 196 69.28 36.15 -8.15
C GLU A 196 68.15 36.99 -8.76
N ARG A 197 67.77 38.10 -8.10
CA ARG A 197 66.80 39.07 -8.65
C ARG A 197 67.32 39.73 -9.92
N LEU A 198 68.58 40.19 -9.93
CA LEU A 198 69.22 40.76 -11.12
C LEU A 198 69.25 39.78 -12.30
N LEU A 199 69.63 38.51 -12.07
CA LEU A 199 69.67 37.49 -13.11
C LEU A 199 68.27 37.16 -13.65
N ALA A 200 67.26 37.16 -12.78
CA ALA A 200 65.87 37.01 -13.20
C ALA A 200 65.41 38.20 -14.06
N ASP A 201 65.76 39.43 -13.67
CA ASP A 201 65.44 40.66 -14.42
C ASP A 201 66.14 40.70 -15.80
N LEU A 202 67.33 40.08 -15.91
CA LEU A 202 68.06 39.92 -17.19
C LEU A 202 67.48 38.83 -18.10
N GLY A 203 66.56 37.98 -17.61
CA GLY A 203 65.88 36.95 -18.40
C GLY A 203 66.36 35.51 -18.17
N VAL A 204 67.17 35.25 -17.12
CA VAL A 204 67.55 33.88 -16.72
C VAL A 204 66.31 33.11 -16.26
N ARG A 205 66.12 31.90 -16.82
CA ARG A 205 64.90 31.12 -16.63
C ARG A 205 64.89 30.39 -15.30
N LYS A 206 63.80 30.57 -14.54
CA LYS A 206 63.54 29.85 -13.28
C LYS A 206 62.95 28.45 -13.47
N HIS A 207 62.43 28.15 -14.65
CA HIS A 207 61.79 26.88 -15.00
C HIS A 207 62.10 26.51 -16.45
N VAL A 208 62.11 25.21 -16.74
CA VAL A 208 62.25 24.68 -18.10
C VAL A 208 60.89 24.75 -18.79
N ASP A 209 60.89 25.19 -20.05
CA ASP A 209 59.68 25.15 -20.88
C ASP A 209 59.31 23.69 -21.17
N LEU A 210 58.08 23.31 -20.84
CA LEU A 210 57.55 21.97 -21.09
C LEU A 210 57.71 21.54 -22.54
N GLN A 211 57.58 22.48 -23.50
CA GLN A 211 57.78 22.19 -24.92
C GLN A 211 59.22 21.81 -25.25
N VAL A 212 60.21 22.39 -24.57
CA VAL A 212 61.63 22.06 -24.75
C VAL A 212 61.92 20.66 -24.19
N VAL A 213 61.35 20.33 -23.03
CA VAL A 213 61.46 18.99 -22.44
C VAL A 213 60.85 17.93 -23.36
N PHE A 214 59.60 18.13 -23.80
CA PHE A 214 58.93 17.16 -24.67
C PHE A 214 59.56 17.06 -26.06
N THR A 215 59.97 18.17 -26.67
CA THR A 215 60.62 18.15 -27.99
C THR A 215 61.92 17.36 -27.95
N ARG A 216 62.68 17.47 -26.85
CA ARG A 216 63.91 16.70 -26.67
C ARG A 216 63.61 15.22 -26.42
N MET A 217 62.68 14.89 -25.52
CA MET A 217 62.27 13.49 -25.27
C MET A 217 61.78 12.78 -26.55
N ILE A 218 61.02 13.47 -27.41
CA ILE A 218 60.46 12.89 -28.64
C ILE A 218 61.50 12.78 -29.76
N LYS A 219 62.34 13.81 -29.96
CA LYS A 219 63.27 13.85 -31.11
C LYS A 219 64.53 13.03 -30.94
N THR A 220 65.03 12.87 -29.72
CA THR A 220 66.34 12.22 -29.50
C THR A 220 66.24 10.73 -29.23
N GLN A 221 65.12 10.18 -28.74
CA GLN A 221 64.99 8.79 -28.25
C GLN A 221 66.07 8.33 -27.22
N GLU A 222 67.05 9.16 -26.90
CA GLU A 222 68.22 8.85 -26.08
C GLU A 222 67.96 8.90 -24.57
N TRP A 223 66.79 9.41 -24.15
CA TRP A 223 66.52 9.70 -22.73
C TRP A 223 65.45 8.78 -22.15
N ILE A 224 65.83 7.52 -21.89
CA ILE A 224 65.03 6.62 -21.06
C ILE A 224 65.20 7.08 -19.61
N LEU A 225 64.25 7.88 -19.10
CA LEU A 225 64.19 8.22 -17.68
C LEU A 225 64.14 6.92 -16.86
N SER A 226 64.94 6.85 -15.77
CA SER A 226 64.87 5.68 -14.89
C SER A 226 63.47 5.56 -14.26
N PRO A 227 63.01 4.35 -13.89
CA PRO A 227 61.71 4.19 -13.24
C PRO A 227 61.54 5.05 -11.98
N ALA A 228 62.63 5.30 -11.25
CA ALA A 228 62.63 6.14 -10.05
C ALA A 228 62.46 7.64 -10.38
N GLU A 229 63.10 8.14 -11.44
CA GLU A 229 62.94 9.53 -11.91
C GLU A 229 61.54 9.76 -12.48
N TRP A 230 61.00 8.76 -13.21
CA TRP A 230 59.63 8.80 -13.70
C TRP A 230 58.61 8.88 -12.55
N ALA A 231 58.80 8.07 -11.50
CA ALA A 231 57.96 8.10 -10.30
C ALA A 231 58.05 9.46 -9.56
N ARG A 232 59.26 10.06 -9.49
CA ARG A 232 59.44 11.40 -8.93
C ARG A 232 58.73 12.47 -9.78
N LEU A 233 58.84 12.41 -11.10
CA LEU A 233 58.20 13.38 -12.00
C LEU A 233 56.66 13.33 -11.89
N LYS A 234 56.07 12.14 -11.74
CA LYS A 234 54.63 11.96 -11.49
C LYS A 234 54.13 12.70 -10.24
N MET A 235 54.95 12.76 -9.20
CA MET A 235 54.62 13.39 -7.92
C MET A 235 55.08 14.85 -7.82
N THR A 236 55.74 15.38 -8.85
CA THR A 236 56.28 16.74 -8.83
C THR A 236 55.24 17.74 -9.33
N ALA A 237 55.03 18.81 -8.56
CA ALA A 237 54.22 19.94 -8.97
C ALA A 237 54.98 20.81 -9.99
N ALA A 238 55.03 20.35 -11.24
CA ALA A 238 55.78 20.99 -12.32
C ALA A 238 54.88 21.69 -13.36
N PHE A 239 53.58 21.42 -13.37
CA PHE A 239 52.68 21.80 -14.46
C PHE A 239 51.82 23.00 -14.08
N PRO A 240 51.73 24.05 -14.92
CA PRO A 240 50.96 25.25 -14.60
C PRO A 240 49.46 24.99 -14.73
N LYS A 241 48.67 25.45 -13.75
CA LYS A 241 47.20 25.49 -13.83
C LYS A 241 46.73 26.76 -14.55
N GLU A 242 45.73 26.64 -15.41
CA GLU A 242 45.06 27.77 -16.08
C GLU A 242 44.30 28.62 -15.05
N THR A 243 44.60 29.93 -14.99
CA THR A 243 43.94 30.89 -14.09
C THR A 243 43.21 31.97 -14.89
N LYS A 244 41.97 32.28 -14.48
CA LYS A 244 41.14 33.32 -15.14
C LYS A 244 41.56 34.75 -14.75
N THR A 245 42.24 34.92 -13.62
CA THR A 245 42.73 36.20 -13.07
C THR A 245 44.26 36.26 -13.15
N SER A 246 44.83 37.48 -13.17
CA SER A 246 46.28 37.77 -13.14
C SER A 246 46.97 37.36 -11.82
N GLU A 247 46.47 36.33 -11.16
CA GLU A 247 47.07 35.71 -9.99
C GLU A 247 48.30 34.87 -10.39
N LYS A 248 49.18 34.62 -9.44
CA LYS A 248 50.41 33.85 -9.64
C LYS A 248 50.08 32.47 -10.20
N ARG A 249 50.67 32.10 -11.35
CA ARG A 249 50.62 30.75 -11.92
C ARG A 249 51.03 29.72 -10.86
N THR A 250 50.06 28.97 -10.35
CA THR A 250 50.30 27.86 -9.41
C THR A 250 50.70 26.61 -10.18
N GLN A 251 51.79 25.98 -9.74
CA GLN A 251 52.23 24.69 -10.27
C GLN A 251 51.53 23.56 -9.52
N CYS A 252 51.02 22.59 -10.26
CA CYS A 252 50.30 21.41 -9.78
C CYS A 252 50.93 20.15 -10.35
N CYS A 253 50.64 18.99 -9.75
CA CYS A 253 51.02 17.71 -10.34
C CYS A 253 50.13 17.43 -11.56
N ALA A 254 50.64 16.66 -12.53
CA ALA A 254 49.84 16.29 -13.71
C ALA A 254 48.53 15.58 -13.33
N LYS A 255 48.59 14.71 -12.31
CA LYS A 255 47.42 13.99 -11.76
C LYS A 255 46.31 14.86 -11.17
N ASP A 256 46.59 16.13 -10.90
CA ASP A 256 45.62 17.07 -10.32
C ASP A 256 45.03 18.01 -11.40
N LEU A 257 45.44 17.84 -12.66
CA LEU A 257 45.06 18.70 -13.79
C LEU A 257 44.30 17.92 -14.86
N TYR A 258 43.40 18.60 -15.53
CA TYR A 258 42.63 18.11 -16.67
C TYR A 258 43.19 18.63 -18.00
N GLU A 259 42.88 17.93 -19.09
CA GLU A 259 43.20 18.40 -20.44
C GLU A 259 42.68 19.84 -20.68
N PRO A 260 43.36 20.66 -21.50
CA PRO A 260 42.95 22.01 -21.89
C PRO A 260 41.76 22.07 -22.86
N LEU A 261 40.71 21.31 -22.54
CA LEU A 261 39.46 21.25 -23.30
C LEU A 261 38.39 22.16 -22.67
N GLU A 262 37.58 22.77 -23.52
CA GLU A 262 36.53 23.69 -23.10
C GLU A 262 35.51 23.04 -22.16
N VAL A 263 35.24 21.75 -22.37
CA VAL A 263 34.34 20.97 -21.52
C VAL A 263 34.78 20.94 -20.05
N PHE A 264 36.08 20.86 -19.77
CA PHE A 264 36.58 20.86 -18.38
C PHE A 264 36.61 22.27 -17.78
N ARG A 265 36.77 23.31 -18.61
CA ARG A 265 36.61 24.71 -18.17
C ARG A 265 35.16 25.03 -17.77
N GLN A 266 34.19 24.53 -18.54
CA GLN A 266 32.76 24.68 -18.24
C GLN A 266 32.34 23.93 -16.97
N LEU A 267 33.02 22.82 -16.65
CA LEU A 267 32.84 22.07 -15.41
C LEU A 267 33.54 22.70 -14.19
N GLY A 268 34.28 23.80 -14.37
CA GLY A 268 35.04 24.44 -13.30
C GLY A 268 36.23 23.63 -12.78
N LEU A 269 36.69 22.64 -13.55
CA LEU A 269 37.79 21.76 -13.17
C LEU A 269 39.15 22.43 -13.38
N PRO A 270 40.19 22.04 -12.63
CA PRO A 270 41.54 22.58 -12.78
C PRO A 270 42.18 22.11 -14.09
N VAL A 271 42.29 23.01 -15.06
CA VAL A 271 42.80 22.70 -16.41
C VAL A 271 44.28 23.08 -16.54
N LEU A 272 45.04 22.30 -17.31
CA LEU A 272 46.44 22.58 -17.65
C LEU A 272 46.56 23.86 -18.51
N ASP A 273 47.42 24.81 -18.11
CA ASP A 273 47.82 25.94 -18.97
C ASP A 273 48.78 25.44 -20.05
N TRP A 274 48.25 25.17 -21.25
CA TRP A 274 49.04 24.73 -22.42
C TRP A 274 49.62 25.89 -23.24
N GLY A 275 49.47 27.13 -22.75
CA GLY A 275 49.94 28.34 -23.43
C GLY A 275 49.22 28.62 -24.76
N GLN A 276 49.92 29.26 -25.69
CA GLN A 276 49.35 29.70 -26.98
C GLN A 276 49.19 28.55 -28.01
N HIS A 277 49.68 27.35 -27.71
CA HIS A 277 49.63 26.23 -28.64
C HIS A 277 48.28 25.52 -28.61
N LYS A 278 47.82 25.02 -29.77
CA LYS A 278 46.58 24.23 -29.84
C LYS A 278 46.83 22.83 -29.28
N TRP A 279 46.07 22.44 -28.27
CA TRP A 279 46.09 21.09 -27.71
C TRP A 279 45.67 20.04 -28.73
N ARG A 280 46.42 18.93 -28.80
CA ARG A 280 46.13 17.77 -29.64
C ARG A 280 46.27 16.49 -28.80
N PRO A 281 45.16 15.81 -28.44
CA PRO A 281 45.21 14.61 -27.61
C PRO A 281 46.01 13.44 -28.20
N THR A 282 46.19 13.41 -29.52
CA THR A 282 46.96 12.37 -30.24
C THR A 282 48.45 12.67 -30.35
N SER A 283 48.89 13.86 -29.92
CA SER A 283 50.32 14.22 -29.96
C SER A 283 51.13 13.40 -28.97
N ASP A 284 52.40 13.14 -29.30
CA ASP A 284 53.29 12.38 -28.41
C ASP A 284 53.54 13.12 -27.09
N GLN A 285 53.44 14.45 -27.08
CA GLN A 285 53.50 15.28 -25.87
C GLN A 285 52.29 15.03 -24.96
N ALA A 286 51.09 14.91 -25.53
CA ALA A 286 49.88 14.58 -24.77
C ALA A 286 49.95 13.16 -24.21
N LYS A 287 50.49 12.18 -24.97
CA LYS A 287 50.71 10.82 -24.48
C LYS A 287 51.61 10.79 -23.24
N ILE A 288 52.74 11.51 -23.28
CA ILE A 288 53.64 11.64 -22.14
C ILE A 288 52.91 12.24 -20.92
N LEU A 289 52.10 13.29 -21.12
CA LEU A 289 51.33 13.89 -20.03
C LEU A 289 50.26 12.93 -19.46
N PHE A 290 49.60 12.13 -20.30
CA PHE A 290 48.70 11.09 -19.83
C PHE A 290 49.44 10.02 -19.02
N ASP A 291 50.63 9.61 -19.47
CA ASP A 291 51.45 8.64 -18.75
C ASP A 291 51.95 9.20 -17.41
N LEU A 292 52.11 10.52 -17.29
CA LEU A 292 52.43 11.24 -16.06
C LEU A 292 51.20 11.46 -15.15
N GLY A 293 49.99 11.16 -15.63
CA GLY A 293 48.76 11.15 -14.85
C GLY A 293 47.75 12.24 -15.20
N LEU A 294 47.95 13.03 -16.26
CA LEU A 294 47.00 14.06 -16.68
C LEU A 294 45.59 13.48 -16.88
N LEU A 295 44.58 14.08 -16.23
CA LEU A 295 43.22 13.55 -16.20
C LEU A 295 42.48 13.84 -17.51
N ARG A 296 41.95 12.76 -18.11
CA ARG A 296 41.24 12.79 -19.40
C ARG A 296 39.72 12.91 -19.27
N PHE A 297 39.21 12.66 -18.08
CA PHE A 297 37.80 12.76 -17.69
C PHE A 297 37.72 12.73 -16.16
N PRO A 298 36.71 13.39 -15.56
CA PRO A 298 36.54 13.39 -14.12
C PRO A 298 36.14 12.00 -13.62
N PRO A 299 36.62 11.59 -12.43
CA PRO A 299 36.03 10.47 -11.70
C PRO A 299 34.52 10.64 -11.51
N LEU A 300 33.77 9.53 -11.48
CA LEU A 300 32.30 9.56 -11.45
C LEU A 300 31.75 10.24 -10.19
N ASP A 301 32.35 9.96 -9.02
CA ASP A 301 32.03 10.57 -7.74
C ASP A 301 32.20 12.09 -7.77
N LEU A 302 33.30 12.59 -8.34
CA LEU A 302 33.52 14.03 -8.53
C LEU A 302 32.45 14.63 -9.44
N LEU A 303 32.16 13.96 -10.57
CA LEU A 303 31.17 14.44 -11.54
C LEU A 303 29.76 14.50 -10.94
N ILE A 304 29.35 13.50 -10.16
CA ILE A 304 28.05 13.48 -9.46
C ILE A 304 27.97 14.61 -8.43
N ASN A 305 29.06 14.87 -7.70
CA ASN A 305 29.11 16.02 -6.77
C ASN A 305 29.00 17.37 -7.48
N LEU A 306 29.58 17.50 -8.69
CA LEU A 306 29.37 18.70 -9.52
C LEU A 306 27.91 18.84 -9.98
N CYS A 307 27.23 17.74 -10.31
CA CYS A 307 25.80 17.73 -10.60
C CYS A 307 24.93 18.09 -9.38
N ALA A 308 25.41 17.84 -8.16
CA ALA A 308 24.75 18.20 -6.90
C ALA A 308 25.20 19.55 -6.30
N GLY A 309 26.10 20.28 -6.97
CA GLY A 309 26.70 21.51 -6.45
C GLY A 309 25.72 22.67 -6.24
N SER A 310 26.19 23.80 -5.72
CA SER A 310 25.34 25.01 -5.58
C SER A 310 25.23 25.81 -6.88
N ASP A 311 26.29 25.82 -7.70
CA ASP A 311 26.34 26.57 -8.95
C ASP A 311 25.46 25.94 -10.05
N GLN A 312 24.43 26.67 -10.47
CA GLN A 312 23.46 26.22 -11.48
C GLN A 312 24.09 25.98 -12.85
N GLN A 313 25.06 26.80 -13.26
CA GLN A 313 25.70 26.64 -14.57
C GLN A 313 26.57 25.39 -14.58
N ILE A 314 27.42 25.21 -13.56
CA ILE A 314 28.29 24.03 -13.44
C ILE A 314 27.45 22.76 -13.37
N ARG A 315 26.37 22.73 -12.58
CA ARG A 315 25.45 21.58 -12.50
C ARG A 315 24.86 21.21 -13.85
N THR A 316 24.42 22.19 -14.62
CA THR A 316 23.80 21.97 -15.92
C THR A 316 24.81 21.37 -16.91
N PHE A 317 26.03 21.89 -16.93
CA PHE A 317 27.12 21.34 -17.75
C PHE A 317 27.56 19.96 -17.27
N ALA A 318 27.65 19.72 -15.96
CA ALA A 318 28.01 18.44 -15.36
C ALA A 318 27.00 17.35 -15.70
N LEU A 319 25.71 17.65 -15.59
CA LEU A 319 24.66 16.70 -15.94
C LEU A 319 24.69 16.37 -17.43
N LYS A 320 24.84 17.38 -18.29
CA LYS A 320 24.98 17.16 -19.73
C LYS A 320 26.20 16.29 -20.05
N TYR A 321 27.34 16.60 -19.44
CA TYR A 321 28.56 15.82 -19.62
C TYR A 321 28.40 14.36 -19.18
N LEU A 322 27.76 14.14 -18.02
CA LEU A 322 27.42 12.80 -17.55
C LEU A 322 26.60 12.06 -18.60
N VAL A 323 25.44 12.62 -18.99
CA VAL A 323 24.49 11.98 -19.92
C VAL A 323 25.13 11.68 -21.28
N ASP A 324 25.95 12.59 -21.81
CA ASP A 324 26.63 12.43 -23.11
C ASP A 324 27.74 11.38 -23.06
N ASN A 325 28.33 11.09 -21.89
CA ASN A 325 29.48 10.19 -21.73
C ASN A 325 29.18 8.91 -20.93
N LEU A 326 27.94 8.66 -20.51
CA LEU A 326 27.55 7.46 -19.75
C LEU A 326 27.97 6.16 -20.45
N ALA A 327 27.65 6.02 -21.75
CA ALA A 327 27.92 4.80 -22.50
C ALA A 327 29.42 4.55 -22.77
N THR A 328 30.23 5.61 -22.85
CA THR A 328 31.63 5.53 -23.30
C THR A 328 32.63 5.59 -22.15
N ARG A 329 32.36 6.40 -21.11
CA ARG A 329 33.31 6.67 -20.02
C ARG A 329 32.85 6.15 -18.67
N TYR A 330 31.53 6.01 -18.47
CA TYR A 330 30.95 5.57 -17.19
C TYR A 330 30.03 4.36 -17.35
N PRO A 331 30.47 3.26 -17.99
CA PRO A 331 29.62 2.10 -18.24
C PRO A 331 29.11 1.44 -16.94
N ASN A 332 29.86 1.61 -15.84
CA ASN A 332 29.53 1.08 -14.52
C ASN A 332 28.66 2.02 -13.68
N TYR A 333 28.11 3.10 -14.26
CA TYR A 333 27.24 4.00 -13.52
C TYR A 333 25.99 3.25 -13.03
N ASP A 334 25.79 3.30 -11.71
CA ASP A 334 24.59 2.85 -11.01
C ASP A 334 24.08 3.99 -10.11
N PRO A 335 22.82 4.45 -10.26
CA PRO A 335 22.24 5.41 -9.33
C PRO A 335 22.20 4.91 -7.87
N GLY A 336 22.27 3.59 -7.63
CA GLY A 336 22.35 3.01 -6.29
C GLY A 336 23.60 3.42 -5.51
N ASP A 337 24.73 3.65 -6.17
CA ASP A 337 25.98 4.10 -5.54
C ASP A 337 25.88 5.54 -4.99
N PHE A 338 24.90 6.31 -5.51
CA PHE A 338 24.69 7.71 -5.20
C PHE A 338 23.28 7.96 -4.64
N TYR A 339 22.69 6.95 -4.00
CA TYR A 339 21.28 6.93 -3.58
C TYR A 339 20.85 8.14 -2.72
N GLU A 340 21.78 8.70 -1.93
CA GLU A 340 21.53 9.82 -1.02
C GLU A 340 21.85 11.20 -1.61
N ILE A 341 22.51 11.27 -2.77
CA ILE A 341 22.99 12.54 -3.33
C ILE A 341 21.92 13.14 -4.23
N SER A 342 21.56 14.39 -3.97
CA SER A 342 20.56 15.12 -4.78
C SER A 342 21.18 15.74 -6.03
N TYR A 343 21.36 14.94 -7.08
CA TYR A 343 21.95 15.38 -8.36
C TYR A 343 21.01 15.28 -9.57
N LEU A 344 19.80 14.75 -9.40
CA LEU A 344 18.82 14.61 -10.47
C LEU A 344 17.89 15.85 -10.51
N PRO A 345 17.72 16.52 -11.67
CA PRO A 345 16.74 17.58 -11.80
C PRO A 345 15.33 17.03 -11.67
N ALA A 346 14.56 17.59 -10.75
CA ALA A 346 13.20 17.17 -10.46
C ALA A 346 12.27 18.37 -10.24
N LEU A 347 10.97 18.09 -10.15
CA LEU A 347 9.92 19.05 -9.89
C LEU A 347 9.22 18.70 -8.58
N LYS A 348 9.05 19.70 -7.71
CA LYS A 348 8.16 19.65 -6.56
C LYS A 348 7.12 20.75 -6.73
N ASP A 349 5.84 20.39 -6.83
CA ASP A 349 4.74 21.35 -7.07
C ASP A 349 5.03 22.28 -8.27
N ASN A 350 5.51 21.71 -9.39
CA ASN A 350 5.98 22.40 -10.59
C ASN A 350 7.16 23.38 -10.41
N LYS A 351 7.84 23.35 -9.26
CA LYS A 351 9.05 24.14 -9.02
C LYS A 351 10.30 23.28 -9.21
N PRO A 352 11.33 23.78 -9.93
CA PRO A 352 12.57 23.04 -10.15
C PRO A 352 13.35 22.87 -8.85
N ILE A 353 13.72 21.63 -8.54
CA ILE A 353 14.52 21.25 -7.39
C ILE A 353 15.50 20.15 -7.80
N MET A 354 16.57 19.94 -7.02
CA MET A 354 17.43 18.77 -7.18
C MET A 354 16.96 17.67 -6.22
N GLY A 355 16.73 16.48 -6.75
CA GLY A 355 16.35 15.30 -5.97
C GLY A 355 17.39 14.19 -6.07
N SER A 356 17.31 13.25 -5.14
CA SER A 356 18.17 12.06 -5.12
C SER A 356 17.47 10.87 -5.78
N PRO A 357 18.20 9.84 -6.23
CA PRO A 357 17.62 8.67 -6.87
C PRO A 357 16.51 7.98 -6.05
N LYS A 358 16.51 8.13 -4.73
CA LYS A 358 15.53 7.54 -3.82
C LYS A 358 14.15 8.22 -3.83
N ASP A 359 14.08 9.47 -4.31
CA ASP A 359 12.89 10.31 -4.23
C ASP A 359 12.38 10.75 -5.62
N VAL A 360 13.17 10.57 -6.68
CA VAL A 360 12.85 11.06 -8.04
C VAL A 360 12.36 9.95 -8.95
N PHE A 361 11.18 10.14 -9.55
CA PHE A 361 10.52 9.16 -10.41
C PHE A 361 10.02 9.78 -11.72
N ILE A 362 9.89 8.95 -12.75
CA ILE A 362 9.40 9.39 -14.07
C ILE A 362 7.88 9.60 -14.05
N ASN A 363 7.12 8.71 -13.39
CA ASN A 363 5.66 8.84 -13.36
C ASN A 363 5.21 9.94 -12.38
N ALA A 364 4.56 10.97 -12.94
CA ALA A 364 4.06 12.12 -12.19
C ALA A 364 2.91 11.79 -11.21
N ASP A 365 2.20 10.68 -11.40
CA ASP A 365 1.07 10.28 -10.54
C ASP A 365 1.51 10.11 -9.06
N TYR A 366 2.77 9.72 -8.84
CA TYR A 366 3.33 9.55 -7.49
C TYR A 366 3.67 10.86 -6.78
N ALA A 367 3.59 12.01 -7.46
CA ALA A 367 3.79 13.30 -6.81
C ALA A 367 2.73 13.58 -5.71
N VAL A 368 1.56 12.91 -5.78
CA VAL A 368 0.47 13.06 -4.79
C VAL A 368 0.89 12.73 -3.35
N PHE A 369 1.94 11.93 -3.17
CA PHE A 369 2.48 11.56 -1.86
C PHE A 369 3.34 12.66 -1.22
N GLY A 370 3.67 13.73 -1.95
CA GLY A 370 4.40 14.92 -1.47
C GLY A 370 5.91 14.72 -1.20
N VAL A 371 6.32 13.50 -0.85
CA VAL A 371 7.72 13.11 -0.65
C VAL A 371 8.43 12.74 -1.95
N PHE A 372 7.69 12.29 -2.96
CA PHE A 372 8.21 11.88 -4.25
C PHE A 372 8.21 13.05 -5.24
N LEU A 373 9.26 13.12 -6.05
CA LEU A 373 9.54 14.19 -7.00
C LEU A 373 9.44 13.67 -8.43
N VAL A 374 8.97 14.52 -9.34
CA VAL A 374 8.85 14.16 -10.76
C VAL A 374 10.13 14.52 -11.48
N PHE A 375 10.72 13.61 -12.24
CA PHE A 375 11.91 13.89 -13.03
C PHE A 375 11.64 14.97 -14.07
N ALA A 376 12.50 16.00 -14.11
CA ALA A 376 12.24 17.22 -14.89
C ALA A 376 12.74 17.17 -16.35
N GLN A 377 13.50 16.13 -16.72
CA GLN A 377 14.09 16.01 -18.06
C GLN A 377 13.33 14.97 -18.91
N PRO A 378 13.52 14.99 -20.25
CA PRO A 378 12.84 14.05 -21.15
C PRO A 378 13.16 12.57 -20.86
N SER A 379 12.27 11.67 -21.31
CA SER A 379 12.34 10.24 -20.98
C SER A 379 13.60 9.53 -21.49
N ASP A 380 14.23 9.99 -22.57
CA ASP A 380 15.48 9.41 -23.08
C ASP A 380 16.66 9.65 -22.10
N VAL A 381 16.69 10.82 -21.47
CA VAL A 381 17.65 11.15 -20.41
C VAL A 381 17.36 10.31 -19.16
N ALA A 382 16.09 10.13 -18.83
CA ALA A 382 15.68 9.31 -17.69
C ALA A 382 16.14 7.84 -17.83
N LEU A 383 16.00 7.28 -19.04
CA LEU A 383 16.47 5.92 -19.36
C LEU A 383 17.99 5.78 -19.22
N LYS A 384 18.76 6.76 -19.74
CA LYS A 384 20.23 6.77 -19.61
C LYS A 384 20.67 6.84 -18.15
N LEU A 385 20.01 7.68 -17.35
CA LEU A 385 20.29 7.85 -15.92
C LEU A 385 19.68 6.75 -15.03
N LYS A 386 18.98 5.77 -15.62
CA LYS A 386 18.30 4.67 -14.92
C LYS A 386 17.33 5.15 -13.84
N VAL A 387 16.65 6.28 -14.08
CA VAL A 387 15.64 6.82 -13.15
C VAL A 387 14.45 5.87 -13.10
N GLN A 388 14.00 5.53 -11.90
CA GLN A 388 12.90 4.58 -11.73
C GLN A 388 11.57 5.20 -12.19
N GLN A 389 10.68 4.36 -12.74
CA GLN A 389 9.35 4.80 -13.15
C GLN A 389 8.47 5.18 -11.96
N HIS A 390 8.64 4.48 -10.83
CA HIS A 390 7.80 4.57 -9.65
C HIS A 390 8.56 4.07 -8.42
N PRO A 391 8.16 4.47 -7.20
CA PRO A 391 8.74 3.95 -5.96
C PRO A 391 8.49 2.44 -5.81
N SER A 392 9.35 1.78 -5.03
CA SER A 392 9.17 0.39 -4.63
C SER A 392 8.00 0.24 -3.66
N THR A 393 7.33 -0.91 -3.66
CA THR A 393 6.21 -1.20 -2.76
C THR A 393 6.61 -1.11 -1.30
N ALA A 394 7.81 -1.59 -0.94
CA ALA A 394 8.35 -1.47 0.42
C ALA A 394 8.46 -0.01 0.90
N ARG A 395 8.84 0.91 0.00
CA ARG A 395 8.92 2.35 0.30
C ARG A 395 7.52 2.94 0.50
N ILE A 396 6.56 2.56 -0.34
CA ILE A 396 5.14 2.98 -0.24
C ILE A 396 4.53 2.48 1.07
N VAL A 397 4.75 1.22 1.44
CA VAL A 397 4.24 0.64 2.69
C VAL A 397 4.79 1.40 3.89
N THR A 398 6.11 1.63 3.92
CA THR A 398 6.76 2.40 5.00
C THR A 398 6.21 3.82 5.09
N LEU A 399 5.98 4.48 3.95
CA LEU A 399 5.39 5.82 3.90
C LEU A 399 3.95 5.83 4.47
N LEU A 400 3.11 4.88 4.06
CA LEU A 400 1.72 4.79 4.53
C LEU A 400 1.64 4.48 6.03
N GLU A 401 2.57 3.68 6.55
CA GLU A 401 2.66 3.39 7.99
C GLU A 401 3.15 4.60 8.82
N SER A 402 4.03 5.44 8.26
CA SER A 402 4.54 6.62 8.97
C SER A 402 3.66 7.85 8.81
N THR A 403 2.97 7.98 7.67
CA THR A 403 2.26 9.18 7.25
C THR A 403 0.94 8.79 6.61
N ALA A 404 -0.16 8.92 7.36
CA ALA A 404 -1.50 8.70 6.85
C ALA A 404 -2.01 9.90 6.04
N PRO A 405 -2.86 9.69 5.01
CA PRO A 405 -3.48 10.78 4.25
C PRO A 405 -4.37 11.63 5.16
N GLN A 406 -4.27 12.95 5.09
CA GLN A 406 -4.87 13.90 6.03
C GLN A 406 -6.41 13.99 5.94
N GLY A 407 -6.99 13.54 4.82
CA GLY A 407 -8.43 13.56 4.62
C GLY A 407 -8.90 12.70 3.45
N GLU A 408 -10.21 12.66 3.25
CA GLU A 408 -10.83 11.75 2.27
C GLU A 408 -10.40 12.04 0.82
N ALA A 409 -10.26 13.32 0.45
CA ALA A 409 -9.84 13.72 -0.89
C ALA A 409 -8.39 13.29 -1.20
N GLU A 410 -7.50 13.34 -0.21
CA GLU A 410 -6.12 12.91 -0.36
C GLU A 410 -6.03 11.37 -0.40
N ALA A 411 -6.74 10.68 0.50
CA ALA A 411 -6.84 9.22 0.50
C ALA A 411 -7.36 8.68 -0.85
N ARG A 412 -8.38 9.31 -1.43
CA ARG A 412 -8.89 8.97 -2.77
C ARG A 412 -7.79 9.03 -3.83
N LYS A 413 -6.94 10.07 -3.81
CA LYS A 413 -5.82 10.21 -4.76
C LYS A 413 -4.72 9.18 -4.49
N TRP A 414 -4.31 9.02 -3.23
CA TRP A 414 -3.26 8.09 -2.83
C TRP A 414 -3.62 6.66 -3.19
N PHE A 415 -4.76 6.16 -2.70
CA PHE A 415 -5.20 4.79 -2.96
C PHE A 415 -5.56 4.57 -4.43
N GLY A 416 -6.12 5.58 -5.10
CA GLY A 416 -6.39 5.52 -6.55
C GLY A 416 -5.11 5.37 -7.38
N THR A 417 -4.03 6.04 -6.99
CA THR A 417 -2.72 5.92 -7.65
C THR A 417 -2.13 4.52 -7.48
N LEU A 418 -2.31 3.90 -6.31
CA LEU A 418 -1.80 2.57 -6.00
C LEU A 418 -2.61 1.44 -6.64
N ALA A 419 -3.87 1.69 -6.98
CA ALA A 419 -4.79 0.70 -7.52
C ALA A 419 -4.29 0.04 -8.82
N SER A 420 -3.55 0.77 -9.65
CA SER A 420 -3.01 0.27 -10.92
C SER A 420 -1.90 -0.77 -10.75
N ARG A 421 -1.30 -0.87 -9.55
CA ARG A 421 -0.14 -1.72 -9.25
C ARG A 421 -0.36 -2.65 -8.06
N ILE A 422 -1.61 -3.01 -7.77
CA ILE A 422 -1.95 -3.97 -6.70
C ILE A 422 -1.17 -5.27 -6.85
N SER A 423 -0.98 -5.75 -8.08
CA SER A 423 -0.22 -6.97 -8.40
C SER A 423 1.24 -6.96 -7.95
N ASP A 424 1.80 -5.77 -7.75
CA ASP A 424 3.21 -5.60 -7.44
C ASP A 424 3.46 -5.72 -5.92
N PHE A 425 2.40 -5.61 -5.11
CA PHE A 425 2.47 -5.79 -3.67
C PHE A 425 2.44 -7.27 -3.31
N SER A 426 3.35 -7.69 -2.44
CA SER A 426 3.32 -9.02 -1.85
C SER A 426 2.16 -9.18 -0.87
N SER A 427 1.72 -10.42 -0.64
CA SER A 427 0.68 -10.72 0.35
C SER A 427 1.07 -10.28 1.78
N ALA A 428 2.37 -10.28 2.10
CA ALA A 428 2.89 -9.81 3.38
C ALA A 428 2.77 -8.28 3.53
N GLU A 429 3.06 -7.52 2.48
CA GLU A 429 2.90 -6.06 2.45
C GLU A 429 1.41 -5.67 2.57
N LEU A 430 0.52 -6.32 1.81
CA LEU A 430 -0.92 -6.06 1.91
C LEU A 430 -1.47 -6.39 3.32
N LYS A 431 -0.97 -7.47 3.94
CA LYS A 431 -1.34 -7.82 5.31
C LYS A 431 -0.87 -6.79 6.34
N ARG A 432 0.31 -6.19 6.16
CA ARG A 432 0.76 -5.07 7.01
C ARG A 432 -0.14 -3.85 6.84
N LEU A 433 -0.46 -3.47 5.60
CA LEU A 433 -1.38 -2.37 5.32
C LEU A 433 -2.79 -2.61 5.86
N SER A 434 -3.24 -3.87 5.93
CA SER A 434 -4.57 -4.22 6.43
C SER A 434 -4.85 -3.78 7.86
N VAL A 435 -3.81 -3.75 8.70
CA VAL A 435 -3.88 -3.38 10.12
C VAL A 435 -3.35 -1.97 10.39
N ALA A 436 -2.77 -1.30 9.39
CA ALA A 436 -2.22 0.04 9.52
C ALA A 436 -3.36 1.09 9.50
N PRO A 437 -3.39 2.07 10.42
CA PRO A 437 -4.44 3.08 10.48
C PRO A 437 -4.26 4.13 9.37
N ILE A 438 -4.62 3.77 8.14
CA ILE A 438 -4.41 4.59 6.94
C ILE A 438 -5.71 5.15 6.36
N VAL A 439 -6.87 4.62 6.74
CA VAL A 439 -8.17 5.03 6.17
C VAL A 439 -8.74 6.19 6.97
N PRO A 440 -8.85 7.40 6.42
CA PRO A 440 -9.35 8.55 7.15
C PRO A 440 -10.88 8.48 7.22
N THR A 441 -11.46 8.63 8.42
CA THR A 441 -12.90 8.62 8.68
C THR A 441 -13.31 9.76 9.60
N GLN A 442 -14.48 10.35 9.38
CA GLN A 442 -15.01 11.41 10.25
C GLN A 442 -15.71 10.79 11.46
N SER A 443 -15.32 11.20 12.68
CA SER A 443 -16.05 10.80 13.87
C SER A 443 -17.36 11.59 13.99
N LYS A 444 -18.48 10.91 14.26
CA LYS A 444 -19.80 11.52 14.48
C LYS A 444 -20.11 11.68 15.97
N ASP A 445 -19.13 12.06 16.78
CA ASP A 445 -19.40 12.46 18.16
C ASP A 445 -19.71 13.96 18.22
N GLU A 446 -20.81 14.27 18.91
CA GLU A 446 -21.46 15.58 18.90
C GLU A 446 -20.53 16.73 19.33
N LYS A 447 -20.50 17.78 18.48
CA LYS A 447 -19.89 19.12 18.63
C LYS A 447 -18.50 19.38 18.03
N VAL A 448 -17.70 18.38 17.64
CA VAL A 448 -16.42 18.61 16.93
C VAL A 448 -16.20 17.55 15.85
N ILE A 449 -16.11 17.97 14.58
CA ILE A 449 -15.66 17.10 13.48
C ILE A 449 -14.18 16.80 13.71
N SER A 450 -13.89 15.64 14.29
CA SER A 450 -12.52 15.14 14.46
C SER A 450 -12.27 14.01 13.47
N MET A 451 -11.11 14.06 12.82
CA MET A 451 -10.68 13.03 11.89
C MET A 451 -10.04 11.89 12.67
N ARG A 452 -10.43 10.65 12.37
CA ARG A 452 -9.82 9.44 12.93
C ARG A 452 -9.36 8.52 11.80
N TRP A 453 -8.25 7.84 11.99
CA TRP A 453 -7.73 6.89 11.02
C TRP A 453 -7.93 5.47 11.50
N LEU A 454 -8.54 4.66 10.63
CA LEU A 454 -8.85 3.28 10.92
C LEU A 454 -8.09 2.34 9.99
N PRO A 455 -7.79 1.12 10.46
CA PRO A 455 -7.28 0.07 9.59
C PRO A 455 -8.27 -0.30 8.48
N PRO A 456 -7.80 -0.57 7.24
CA PRO A 456 -8.65 -1.08 6.17
C PRO A 456 -9.51 -2.28 6.58
N SER A 457 -8.97 -3.19 7.42
CA SER A 457 -9.69 -4.36 7.92
C SER A 457 -10.87 -4.06 8.84
N GLN A 458 -10.97 -2.83 9.36
CA GLN A 458 -12.08 -2.36 10.21
C GLN A 458 -13.08 -1.49 9.44
N CYS A 459 -12.83 -1.23 8.17
CA CYS A 459 -13.71 -0.46 7.30
C CYS A 459 -14.52 -1.39 6.39
N PHE A 460 -15.67 -0.89 5.95
CA PHE A 460 -16.54 -1.57 4.99
C PHE A 460 -16.89 -0.66 3.82
N PHE A 461 -17.09 -1.20 2.63
CA PHE A 461 -17.53 -0.41 1.48
C PHE A 461 -19.02 -0.13 1.55
N GLY A 462 -19.40 1.11 1.30
CA GLY A 462 -20.80 1.49 1.16
C GLY A 462 -21.05 2.95 1.52
N THR A 463 -22.17 3.46 1.03
CA THR A 463 -22.78 4.66 1.60
C THR A 463 -23.66 4.24 2.78
N THR A 464 -23.80 5.11 3.78
CA THR A 464 -24.50 4.89 5.07
C THR A 464 -25.99 4.44 4.98
N ALA A 465 -26.47 3.96 3.82
CA ALA A 465 -27.87 3.90 3.43
C ALA A 465 -28.46 2.48 3.24
N LYS A 466 -27.80 1.38 3.65
CA LYS A 466 -28.36 0.03 3.45
C LYS A 466 -28.88 -0.72 4.69
N ALA A 467 -28.67 -0.23 5.91
CA ALA A 467 -29.39 -0.70 7.09
C ALA A 467 -29.21 0.29 8.24
N ALA A 468 -30.27 0.95 8.69
CA ALA A 468 -30.23 2.03 9.68
C ALA A 468 -29.53 1.67 11.02
N PHE A 469 -29.46 0.37 11.34
CA PHE A 469 -28.85 -0.12 12.56
C PHE A 469 -27.38 -0.57 12.39
N HIS A 470 -27.06 -1.36 11.36
CA HIS A 470 -25.67 -1.81 11.12
C HIS A 470 -24.73 -0.67 10.72
N SER A 471 -25.27 0.40 10.11
CA SER A 471 -24.50 1.59 9.73
C SER A 471 -24.00 2.42 10.92
N LYS A 472 -24.55 2.20 12.12
CA LYS A 472 -24.09 2.84 13.37
C LYS A 472 -22.97 2.04 14.06
N MET A 473 -22.91 0.72 13.85
CA MET A 473 -21.87 -0.16 14.42
C MET A 473 -20.56 -0.17 13.64
N PHE A 474 -20.65 -0.05 12.32
CA PHE A 474 -19.51 -0.22 11.43
C PHE A 474 -19.22 1.05 10.65
N VAL A 475 -17.96 1.21 10.27
CA VAL A 475 -17.51 2.38 9.54
C VAL A 475 -17.52 2.08 8.05
N PHE A 476 -18.47 2.69 7.36
CA PHE A 476 -18.61 2.58 5.92
C PHE A 476 -17.85 3.70 5.23
N VAL A 477 -17.06 3.34 4.21
CA VAL A 477 -16.20 4.26 3.47
C VAL A 477 -16.39 4.09 1.96
N ASP A 478 -16.23 5.18 1.22
CA ASP A 478 -16.21 5.16 -0.24
C ASP A 478 -15.24 6.20 -0.80
N PHE A 479 -14.12 5.73 -1.33
CA PHE A 479 -13.10 6.56 -1.96
C PHE A 479 -13.18 6.50 -3.50
N GLY A 480 -14.21 5.88 -4.08
CA GLY A 480 -14.35 5.67 -5.51
C GLY A 480 -13.73 4.35 -5.98
N THR A 481 -14.10 3.90 -7.19
CA THR A 481 -13.83 2.55 -7.70
C THR A 481 -12.36 2.13 -7.65
N ALA A 482 -11.45 2.98 -8.13
CA ALA A 482 -10.02 2.68 -8.13
C ALA A 482 -9.45 2.54 -6.70
N ALA A 483 -9.67 3.54 -5.85
CA ALA A 483 -9.20 3.55 -4.48
C ALA A 483 -9.79 2.39 -3.66
N ASN A 484 -11.07 2.09 -3.83
CA ASN A 484 -11.73 0.96 -3.19
C ASN A 484 -11.13 -0.38 -3.65
N GLY A 485 -10.69 -0.50 -4.91
CA GLY A 485 -9.96 -1.68 -5.40
C GLY A 485 -8.67 -1.94 -4.60
N PHE A 486 -7.88 -0.89 -4.34
CA PHE A 486 -6.68 -1.01 -3.51
C PHE A 486 -7.00 -1.34 -2.05
N LEU A 487 -8.02 -0.68 -1.46
CA LEU A 487 -8.44 -0.95 -0.09
C LEU A 487 -9.02 -2.36 0.08
N SER A 488 -9.68 -2.90 -0.94
CA SER A 488 -10.17 -4.29 -0.95
C SER A 488 -9.01 -5.28 -0.87
N ALA A 489 -7.93 -5.03 -1.64
CA ALA A 489 -6.70 -5.81 -1.54
C ALA A 489 -6.02 -5.66 -0.17
N CYS A 490 -6.19 -4.51 0.50
CA CYS A 490 -5.76 -4.28 1.88
C CYS A 490 -6.72 -4.84 2.93
N GLY A 491 -7.83 -5.49 2.58
CA GLY A 491 -8.72 -6.17 3.53
C GLY A 491 -10.00 -5.43 3.94
N THR A 492 -10.33 -4.29 3.32
CA THR A 492 -11.66 -3.68 3.41
C THR A 492 -12.68 -4.57 2.69
N LYS A 493 -13.85 -4.80 3.30
CA LYS A 493 -14.88 -5.72 2.79
C LYS A 493 -16.17 -4.98 2.44
N ASP A 494 -17.05 -5.58 1.66
CA ASP A 494 -18.35 -4.96 1.34
C ASP A 494 -19.33 -4.93 2.51
N SER A 495 -19.25 -5.92 3.40
CA SER A 495 -20.12 -6.02 4.57
C SER A 495 -19.44 -6.78 5.73
N PRO A 496 -19.82 -6.46 6.98
CA PRO A 496 -19.35 -7.21 8.15
C PRO A 496 -19.93 -8.62 8.14
N SER A 497 -19.10 -9.61 8.44
CA SER A 497 -19.58 -10.99 8.63
C SER A 497 -20.41 -11.13 9.91
N ILE A 498 -21.36 -12.06 9.93
CA ILE A 498 -22.19 -12.35 11.11
C ILE A 498 -21.33 -12.73 12.33
N GLU A 499 -20.18 -13.39 12.11
CA GLU A 499 -19.18 -13.65 13.16
C GLU A 499 -18.64 -12.35 13.76
N GLN A 500 -18.21 -11.39 12.95
CA GLN A 500 -17.70 -10.09 13.43
C GLN A 500 -18.79 -9.27 14.14
N VAL A 501 -20.00 -9.26 13.58
CA VAL A 501 -21.18 -8.62 14.18
C VAL A 501 -21.45 -9.19 15.58
N THR A 502 -21.43 -10.52 15.70
CA THR A 502 -21.68 -11.21 16.96
C THR A 502 -20.55 -11.00 17.96
N GLN A 503 -19.30 -10.95 17.50
CA GLN A 503 -18.15 -10.62 18.35
C GLN A 503 -18.24 -9.21 18.93
N MET A 504 -18.72 -8.25 18.15
CA MET A 504 -18.98 -6.89 18.62
C MET A 504 -20.09 -6.85 19.67
N LEU A 505 -21.20 -7.56 19.44
CA LEU A 505 -22.27 -7.73 20.43
C LEU A 505 -21.74 -8.33 21.74
N LEU A 506 -20.87 -9.34 21.65
CA LEU A 506 -20.26 -9.97 22.83
C LEU A 506 -19.24 -9.09 23.57
N ALA A 507 -18.66 -8.10 22.90
CA ALA A 507 -17.72 -7.17 23.50
C ALA A 507 -18.43 -6.09 24.33
N GLU A 508 -19.55 -5.56 23.83
CA GLU A 508 -20.30 -4.50 24.52
C GLU A 508 -21.84 -4.67 24.42
N PRO A 509 -22.45 -5.67 25.08
CA PRO A 509 -23.88 -5.98 24.93
C PRO A 509 -24.82 -4.81 25.21
N ALA A 510 -24.59 -4.10 26.33
CA ALA A 510 -25.42 -2.99 26.76
C ALA A 510 -25.27 -1.76 25.85
N GLY A 511 -24.07 -1.51 25.34
CA GLY A 511 -23.80 -0.44 24.37
C GLY A 511 -24.56 -0.68 23.07
N ILE A 512 -24.51 -1.90 22.55
CA ILE A 512 -25.24 -2.29 21.33
C ILE A 512 -26.75 -2.21 21.51
N PHE A 513 -27.30 -2.62 22.65
CA PHE A 513 -28.73 -2.46 22.94
C PHE A 513 -29.15 -0.99 22.99
N LYS A 514 -28.34 -0.12 23.61
CA LYS A 514 -28.61 1.32 23.63
C LYS A 514 -28.53 1.95 22.24
N MET A 515 -27.55 1.54 21.43
CA MET A 515 -27.41 1.98 20.03
C MET A 515 -28.56 1.54 19.13
N ALA A 516 -29.29 0.48 19.50
CA ALA A 516 -30.47 0.02 18.75
C ALA A 516 -31.65 0.98 18.82
N GLU A 517 -31.67 1.90 19.79
CA GLU A 517 -32.72 2.91 19.94
C GLU A 517 -34.13 2.28 19.99
N GLY A 518 -34.26 1.10 20.58
CA GLY A 518 -35.55 0.43 20.76
C GLY A 518 -35.46 -1.09 20.76
N VAL A 519 -36.48 -1.71 21.35
CA VAL A 519 -36.63 -3.18 21.44
C VAL A 519 -36.76 -3.81 20.05
N ALA A 520 -37.62 -3.26 19.18
CA ALA A 520 -37.87 -3.80 17.84
C ALA A 520 -36.58 -3.93 17.01
N ASN A 521 -35.77 -2.86 16.94
CA ASN A 521 -34.50 -2.86 16.21
C ASN A 521 -33.48 -3.86 16.77
N TYR A 522 -33.47 -4.05 18.09
CA TYR A 522 -32.60 -5.05 18.72
C TYR A 522 -33.07 -6.48 18.42
N LEU A 523 -34.38 -6.72 18.36
CA LEU A 523 -34.94 -8.01 17.95
C LEU A 523 -34.68 -8.28 16.46
N ASP A 524 -34.78 -7.28 15.58
CA ASP A 524 -34.37 -7.40 14.17
C ASP A 524 -32.90 -7.85 14.04
N PHE A 525 -32.04 -7.28 14.89
CA PHE A 525 -30.64 -7.65 14.94
C PHE A 525 -30.41 -9.08 15.43
N LEU A 526 -31.06 -9.47 16.52
CA LEU A 526 -30.99 -10.85 17.01
C LEU A 526 -31.56 -11.82 15.97
N ARG A 527 -32.61 -11.47 15.23
CA ARG A 527 -33.13 -12.26 14.11
C ARG A 527 -32.10 -12.45 13.02
N SER A 528 -31.40 -11.39 12.62
CA SER A 528 -30.33 -11.47 11.61
C SER A 528 -29.21 -12.45 12.03
N ILE A 529 -28.84 -12.44 13.32
CA ILE A 529 -27.88 -13.40 13.87
C ILE A 529 -28.48 -14.81 13.92
N ALA A 530 -29.73 -14.95 14.36
CA ALA A 530 -30.43 -16.22 14.50
C ALA A 530 -30.58 -16.95 13.15
N VAL A 531 -30.99 -16.25 12.09
CA VAL A 531 -31.11 -16.81 10.73
C VAL A 531 -29.76 -17.33 10.24
N ASN A 532 -28.67 -16.64 10.58
CA ASN A 532 -27.32 -16.97 10.11
C ASN A 532 -26.46 -17.69 11.16
N HIS A 533 -27.04 -18.24 12.22
CA HIS A 533 -26.29 -18.79 13.37
C HIS A 533 -25.33 -19.92 12.98
N ARG A 534 -25.60 -20.63 11.88
CA ARG A 534 -24.75 -21.71 11.35
C ARG A 534 -23.42 -21.23 10.79
N GLN A 535 -23.29 -19.92 10.53
CA GLN A 535 -22.04 -19.29 10.11
C GLN A 535 -21.13 -18.96 11.30
N LEU A 536 -21.67 -19.02 12.53
CA LEU A 536 -20.92 -18.70 13.74
C LEU A 536 -19.99 -19.84 14.14
N SER A 537 -18.81 -19.50 14.64
CA SER A 537 -17.89 -20.50 15.18
C SER A 537 -18.44 -21.11 16.48
N SER A 538 -18.08 -22.36 16.76
CA SER A 538 -18.45 -23.04 18.01
C SER A 538 -17.95 -22.29 19.25
N ALA A 539 -16.80 -21.62 19.15
CA ALA A 539 -16.24 -20.76 20.18
C ALA A 539 -17.12 -19.52 20.44
N THR A 540 -17.64 -18.88 19.38
CA THR A 540 -18.56 -17.75 19.49
C THR A 540 -19.87 -18.17 20.14
N ILE A 541 -20.48 -19.27 19.70
CA ILE A 541 -21.71 -19.80 20.30
C ILE A 541 -21.50 -20.14 21.80
N ALA A 542 -20.36 -20.73 22.16
CA ALA A 542 -20.05 -21.03 23.56
C ALA A 542 -19.93 -19.76 24.44
N ARG A 543 -19.43 -18.65 23.87
CA ARG A 543 -19.42 -17.35 24.54
C ARG A 543 -20.81 -16.74 24.65
N MET A 544 -21.63 -16.84 23.60
CA MET A 544 -23.03 -16.39 23.61
C MET A 544 -23.85 -17.06 24.71
N LYS A 545 -23.69 -18.37 24.91
CA LYS A 545 -24.34 -19.12 26.00
C LYS A 545 -24.04 -18.59 27.40
N LYS A 546 -22.93 -17.86 27.57
CA LYS A 546 -22.48 -17.31 28.85
C LYS A 546 -22.72 -15.81 28.99
N ALA A 547 -23.05 -15.11 27.91
CA ALA A 547 -23.17 -13.66 27.88
C ALA A 547 -24.64 -13.22 28.01
N SER A 548 -24.88 -12.09 28.69
CA SER A 548 -26.19 -11.45 28.79
C SER A 548 -26.47 -10.61 27.54
N ILE A 549 -26.85 -11.28 26.46
CA ILE A 549 -27.07 -10.68 25.13
C ILE A 549 -28.48 -10.91 24.58
N LEU A 550 -29.31 -11.70 25.28
CA LEU A 550 -30.66 -12.04 24.82
C LEU A 550 -31.68 -11.16 25.53
N LEU A 551 -32.68 -10.70 24.78
CA LEU A 551 -33.71 -9.84 25.32
C LEU A 551 -34.82 -10.71 25.93
N GLY A 552 -34.99 -10.63 27.25
CA GLY A 552 -36.10 -11.26 27.95
C GLY A 552 -37.15 -10.22 28.32
N SER A 553 -38.43 -10.56 28.20
CA SER A 553 -39.54 -9.75 28.72
C SER A 553 -40.14 -10.39 29.96
N THR A 554 -40.51 -9.58 30.95
CA THR A 554 -41.29 -10.02 32.12
C THR A 554 -42.56 -9.20 32.22
N ARG A 555 -43.69 -9.85 32.51
CA ARG A 555 -44.98 -9.17 32.68
C ARG A 555 -45.15 -8.79 34.14
N LYS A 556 -45.33 -7.50 34.44
CA LYS A 556 -45.72 -7.06 35.79
C LYS A 556 -47.20 -6.70 35.82
N PRO A 557 -47.93 -7.07 36.89
CA PRO A 557 -49.28 -6.54 37.10
C PRO A 557 -49.19 -5.01 37.22
N ALA A 558 -50.09 -4.29 36.56
CA ALA A 558 -50.14 -2.83 36.63
C ALA A 558 -50.33 -2.39 38.08
N SER A 559 -49.35 -1.65 38.62
CA SER A 559 -49.45 -1.09 39.97
C SER A 559 -50.23 0.22 39.89
N GLY A 560 -51.55 0.17 40.05
CA GLY A 560 -52.37 1.38 40.14
C GLY A 560 -53.87 1.11 40.06
N ASP A 561 -54.60 1.69 41.00
CA ASP A 561 -56.06 1.78 41.09
C ASP A 561 -56.60 2.71 39.98
N THR A 562 -56.53 2.27 38.72
CA THR A 562 -57.11 2.97 37.58
C THR A 562 -58.28 2.18 37.03
N ASP A 563 -59.47 2.72 37.25
CA ASP A 563 -60.81 2.19 36.99
C ASP A 563 -61.18 2.17 35.49
N TYR A 564 -60.23 1.82 34.62
CA TYR A 564 -60.47 1.66 33.18
C TYR A 564 -59.83 0.36 32.69
N ASP A 565 -60.67 -0.44 32.00
CA ASP A 565 -60.44 -1.66 31.22
C ASP A 565 -59.26 -1.57 30.22
N ASP A 566 -58.04 -1.30 30.69
CA ASP A 566 -56.80 -1.44 29.91
C ASP A 566 -55.95 -2.54 30.54
N ASP A 567 -56.40 -3.78 30.32
CA ASP A 567 -55.84 -5.06 30.76
C ASP A 567 -54.46 -5.38 30.11
N ASN A 568 -53.67 -4.37 29.77
CA ASN A 568 -52.38 -4.51 29.10
C ASN A 568 -51.23 -4.56 30.14
N PRO A 569 -50.64 -5.74 30.41
CA PRO A 569 -49.55 -5.86 31.36
C PRO A 569 -48.33 -5.04 30.91
N ILE A 570 -47.70 -4.31 31.84
CA ILE A 570 -46.47 -3.57 31.55
C ILE A 570 -45.34 -4.58 31.33
N GLU A 571 -44.79 -4.61 30.12
CA GLU A 571 -43.65 -5.45 29.77
C GLU A 571 -42.33 -4.75 30.10
N GLN A 572 -41.56 -5.34 31.01
CA GLN A 572 -40.21 -4.90 31.31
C GLN A 572 -39.21 -5.76 30.55
N TYR A 573 -38.32 -5.12 29.79
CA TYR A 573 -37.27 -5.76 29.01
C TYR A 573 -35.91 -5.67 29.71
N ASP A 574 -35.12 -6.73 29.64
CA ASP A 574 -33.73 -6.75 30.12
C ASP A 574 -32.86 -7.72 29.32
N LEU A 575 -31.55 -7.48 29.29
CA LEU A 575 -30.59 -8.39 28.66
C LEU A 575 -30.19 -9.49 29.65
N LYS A 576 -30.47 -10.74 29.30
CA LYS A 576 -30.22 -11.94 30.12
C LYS A 576 -29.41 -12.98 29.37
N ARG A 577 -28.88 -13.95 30.11
CA ARG A 577 -28.28 -15.16 29.54
C ARG A 577 -29.39 -16.11 29.08
N GLY A 578 -29.08 -16.98 28.11
CA GLY A 578 -30.07 -17.93 27.59
C GLY A 578 -30.69 -18.82 28.66
N ASP A 579 -29.90 -19.32 29.60
CA ASP A 579 -30.36 -20.17 30.71
C ASP A 579 -31.13 -19.42 31.82
N GLU A 580 -31.27 -18.09 31.72
CA GLU A 580 -32.08 -17.24 32.60
C GLU A 580 -33.43 -16.86 31.95
N ILE A 581 -33.64 -17.26 30.69
CA ILE A 581 -34.86 -17.00 29.92
C ILE A 581 -35.58 -18.33 29.64
N VAL A 582 -36.91 -18.29 29.67
CA VAL A 582 -37.75 -19.43 29.29
C VAL A 582 -38.45 -19.18 27.96
N VAL A 583 -38.64 -20.25 27.19
CA VAL A 583 -39.53 -20.24 26.01
C VAL A 583 -40.93 -20.63 26.47
N ALA A 584 -41.92 -19.76 26.26
CA ALA A 584 -43.27 -19.94 26.78
C ALA A 584 -44.15 -20.79 25.86
N ASP A 585 -43.94 -22.10 25.90
CA ASP A 585 -44.70 -23.09 25.12
C ASP A 585 -46.01 -23.54 25.80
N ASP A 586 -46.26 -23.13 27.05
CA ASP A 586 -47.50 -23.39 27.79
C ASP A 586 -48.11 -22.08 28.32
N ASN A 587 -49.19 -21.64 27.67
CA ASN A 587 -49.92 -20.42 28.03
C ASN A 587 -50.53 -20.46 29.44
N ASN A 588 -50.94 -21.63 29.94
CA ASN A 588 -51.51 -21.76 31.29
C ASN A 588 -50.42 -21.67 32.35
N ALA A 589 -49.26 -22.28 32.09
CA ALA A 589 -48.08 -22.10 32.94
C ALA A 589 -47.62 -20.63 32.93
N LEU A 590 -47.63 -19.99 31.76
CA LEU A 590 -47.26 -18.57 31.62
C LEU A 590 -48.19 -17.66 32.41
N LYS A 591 -49.51 -17.86 32.37
CA LYS A 591 -50.46 -17.10 33.21
C LYS A 591 -50.19 -17.27 34.70
N ASN A 592 -49.79 -18.48 35.12
CA ASN A 592 -49.56 -18.79 36.52
C ASN A 592 -48.22 -18.26 37.06
N PHE A 593 -47.17 -18.25 36.25
CA PHE A 593 -45.81 -17.97 36.72
C PHE A 593 -45.07 -16.87 35.97
N GLY A 594 -45.66 -16.31 34.90
CA GLY A 594 -45.01 -15.34 34.01
C GLY A 594 -44.57 -14.06 34.70
N GLU A 595 -45.17 -13.69 35.84
CA GLU A 595 -44.74 -12.55 36.65
C GLU A 595 -43.35 -12.72 37.30
N TYR A 596 -42.85 -13.96 37.39
CA TYR A 596 -41.56 -14.29 37.99
C TYR A 596 -40.49 -14.62 36.95
N LEU A 597 -40.83 -14.66 35.66
CA LEU A 597 -39.99 -15.24 34.62
C LEU A 597 -39.69 -14.22 33.52
N PHE A 598 -38.44 -14.23 33.05
CA PHE A 598 -38.11 -13.63 31.76
C PHE A 598 -38.43 -14.62 30.64
N VAL A 599 -39.20 -14.15 29.67
CA VAL A 599 -39.73 -14.95 28.57
C VAL A 599 -39.09 -14.50 27.27
N ALA A 600 -38.78 -15.47 26.40
CA ALA A 600 -38.30 -15.20 25.05
C ALA A 600 -39.38 -14.54 24.18
N PRO A 601 -39.02 -13.73 23.17
CA PRO A 601 -39.97 -13.25 22.16
C PRO A 601 -40.69 -14.43 21.49
N GLN A 602 -42.01 -14.29 21.29
CA GLN A 602 -42.87 -15.33 20.69
C GLN A 602 -42.73 -15.35 19.15
N GLU A 603 -41.54 -15.68 18.69
CA GLU A 603 -41.20 -15.83 17.27
C GLU A 603 -40.41 -17.14 17.10
N ASP A 604 -40.87 -18.06 16.25
CA ASP A 604 -40.30 -19.42 16.11
C ASP A 604 -38.76 -19.41 15.93
N ILE A 605 -38.26 -18.51 15.08
CA ILE A 605 -36.81 -18.36 14.79
C ILE A 605 -36.03 -17.96 16.05
N LEU A 606 -36.58 -17.02 16.84
CA LEU A 606 -35.94 -16.57 18.07
C LEU A 606 -36.08 -17.61 19.18
N GLU A 607 -37.23 -18.27 19.31
CA GLU A 607 -37.41 -19.35 20.29
C GLU A 607 -36.40 -20.48 20.08
N GLU A 608 -36.23 -20.95 18.84
CA GLU A 608 -35.22 -21.96 18.49
C GLU A 608 -33.81 -21.48 18.82
N PHE A 609 -33.49 -20.23 18.48
CA PHE A 609 -32.19 -19.63 18.77
C PHE A 609 -31.92 -19.49 20.28
N TYR A 610 -32.93 -19.14 21.07
CA TYR A 610 -32.83 -19.04 22.52
C TYR A 610 -32.61 -20.43 23.14
N LEU A 611 -33.33 -21.46 22.66
CA LEU A 611 -33.09 -22.85 23.04
C LEU A 611 -31.65 -23.30 22.72
N LEU A 612 -31.13 -22.96 21.53
CA LEU A 612 -29.73 -23.23 21.14
C LEU A 612 -28.74 -22.61 22.13
N LEU A 613 -29.06 -21.42 22.65
CA LEU A 613 -28.23 -20.65 23.58
C LEU A 613 -28.47 -21.00 25.06
N GLY A 614 -29.34 -21.97 25.37
CA GLY A 614 -29.49 -22.56 26.71
C GLY A 614 -30.83 -22.30 27.40
N SER A 615 -31.77 -21.59 26.75
CA SER A 615 -33.13 -21.44 27.26
C SER A 615 -33.85 -22.78 27.33
N ARG A 616 -34.87 -22.85 28.18
CA ARG A 616 -35.68 -24.07 28.39
C ARG A 616 -37.14 -23.76 28.15
N ARG A 617 -37.87 -24.77 27.68
CA ARG A 617 -39.34 -24.72 27.53
C ARG A 617 -40.01 -24.68 28.90
N LEU A 618 -40.99 -23.80 29.06
CA LEU A 618 -41.72 -23.61 30.30
C LEU A 618 -42.48 -24.87 30.73
N SER A 619 -43.08 -25.58 29.78
CA SER A 619 -43.79 -26.85 30.04
C SER A 619 -42.90 -27.90 30.71
N GLY A 620 -41.61 -27.95 30.36
CA GLY A 620 -40.63 -28.87 30.94
C GLY A 620 -40.13 -28.45 32.33
N LEU A 621 -40.39 -27.23 32.77
CA LEU A 621 -39.99 -26.69 34.08
C LEU A 621 -41.10 -26.77 35.12
N VAL A 622 -42.36 -26.89 34.69
CA VAL A 622 -43.52 -27.01 35.56
C VAL A 622 -43.79 -28.48 35.88
N LYS A 623 -43.84 -28.80 37.17
CA LYS A 623 -44.27 -30.11 37.67
C LYS A 623 -45.67 -30.02 38.22
N GLU A 624 -46.51 -30.99 37.90
CA GLU A 624 -47.87 -31.10 38.41
C GLU A 624 -47.94 -32.24 39.43
N ASP A 625 -48.27 -31.91 40.68
CA ASP A 625 -48.53 -32.86 41.76
C ASP A 625 -50.03 -32.85 42.09
N TYR A 626 -50.65 -34.03 42.12
CA TYR A 626 -52.09 -34.16 42.31
C TYR A 626 -52.43 -34.70 43.69
N LYS A 627 -53.43 -34.10 44.35
CA LYS A 627 -53.93 -34.54 45.65
C LYS A 627 -55.42 -34.83 45.57
N THR A 628 -55.81 -35.97 46.14
CA THR A 628 -57.19 -36.44 46.22
C THR A 628 -57.63 -36.61 47.66
N THR A 629 -58.94 -36.49 47.92
CA THR A 629 -59.56 -36.95 49.17
C THR A 629 -59.89 -38.45 49.10
N ALA A 630 -60.73 -38.96 50.02
CA ALA A 630 -61.23 -40.32 49.95
C ALA A 630 -61.98 -40.61 48.62
N GLU A 631 -61.82 -41.84 48.13
CA GLU A 631 -62.50 -42.39 46.96
C GLU A 631 -64.01 -42.54 47.22
N LEU A 632 -64.83 -42.15 46.24
CA LEU A 632 -66.28 -42.26 46.31
C LEU A 632 -66.76 -43.59 45.70
N LYS A 633 -66.82 -44.62 46.52
CA LYS A 633 -67.28 -45.96 46.11
C LYS A 633 -68.79 -45.99 45.88
N GLY A 634 -69.25 -46.74 44.86
CA GLY A 634 -70.66 -46.94 44.54
C GLY A 634 -71.30 -45.89 43.59
N THR A 635 -70.50 -44.96 43.05
CA THR A 635 -70.99 -43.98 42.07
C THR A 635 -70.96 -44.55 40.64
N GLN A 636 -72.01 -44.27 39.85
CA GLN A 636 -72.07 -44.67 38.43
C GLN A 636 -71.24 -43.75 37.50
N LEU A 637 -70.83 -42.58 38.01
CA LEU A 637 -70.15 -41.54 37.22
C LEU A 637 -68.84 -42.03 36.56
N PRO A 638 -67.91 -42.72 37.26
CA PRO A 638 -66.68 -43.22 36.62
C PRO A 638 -66.95 -44.18 35.46
N ALA A 639 -67.95 -45.06 35.60
CA ALA A 639 -68.33 -46.01 34.56
C ALA A 639 -68.92 -45.30 33.33
N GLN A 640 -69.77 -44.28 33.55
CA GLN A 640 -70.34 -43.45 32.49
C GLN A 640 -69.26 -42.69 31.73
N ILE A 641 -68.33 -42.03 32.43
CA ILE A 641 -67.22 -41.27 31.82
C ILE A 641 -66.30 -42.21 31.04
N ARG A 642 -65.98 -43.38 31.58
CA ARG A 642 -65.18 -44.39 30.88
C ARG A 642 -65.84 -44.82 29.56
N SER A 643 -67.13 -45.14 29.61
CA SER A 643 -67.89 -45.57 28.43
C SER A 643 -67.96 -44.45 27.38
N LEU A 644 -68.20 -43.21 27.81
CA LEU A 644 -68.21 -42.04 26.93
C LEU A 644 -66.85 -41.87 26.22
N ILE A 645 -65.75 -41.90 26.96
CA ILE A 645 -64.41 -41.73 26.38
C ILE A 645 -64.12 -42.84 25.38
N LEU A 646 -64.41 -44.11 25.70
CA LEU A 646 -64.14 -45.22 24.79
C LEU A 646 -65.05 -45.24 23.55
N GLU A 647 -66.28 -44.75 23.66
CA GLU A 647 -67.19 -44.58 22.51
C GLU A 647 -66.71 -43.47 21.57
N ARG A 648 -66.13 -42.39 22.13
CA ARG A 648 -65.82 -41.16 21.39
C ARG A 648 -64.38 -41.05 20.91
N LEU A 649 -63.44 -41.65 21.62
CA LEU A 649 -62.01 -41.70 21.25
C LEU A 649 -61.74 -42.19 19.80
N PRO A 650 -62.46 -43.18 19.24
CA PRO A 650 -62.24 -43.64 17.86
C PRO A 650 -62.54 -42.55 16.83
N LEU A 651 -63.57 -41.74 17.07
CA LEU A 651 -63.93 -40.61 16.21
C LEU A 651 -62.82 -39.56 16.22
N PHE A 652 -62.27 -39.29 17.41
CA PHE A 652 -61.15 -38.37 17.57
C PHE A 652 -59.88 -38.88 16.88
N LEU A 653 -59.53 -40.16 17.06
CA LEU A 653 -58.34 -40.76 16.43
C LEU A 653 -58.45 -40.87 14.90
N HIS A 654 -59.67 -40.95 14.35
CA HIS A 654 -59.88 -40.95 12.89
C HIS A 654 -59.64 -39.57 12.26
N GLU A 655 -60.02 -38.49 12.94
CA GLU A 655 -59.73 -37.12 12.47
C GLU A 655 -58.28 -36.73 12.77
N HIS A 656 -57.70 -37.25 13.85
CA HIS A 656 -56.35 -36.93 14.31
C HIS A 656 -55.29 -37.90 13.76
N THR A 657 -55.06 -37.87 12.44
CA THR A 657 -54.13 -38.78 11.74
C THR A 657 -52.67 -38.34 11.73
N HIS A 658 -52.38 -37.09 12.10
CA HIS A 658 -51.05 -36.48 11.99
C HIS A 658 -50.11 -36.77 13.18
N ALA A 659 -50.62 -37.32 14.30
CA ALA A 659 -49.80 -37.62 15.48
C ALA A 659 -49.74 -39.12 15.79
N ARG A 660 -48.55 -39.60 16.16
CA ARG A 660 -48.33 -40.97 16.59
C ARG A 660 -48.96 -41.20 17.97
N THR A 661 -49.78 -42.24 18.09
CA THR A 661 -50.35 -42.67 19.37
C THR A 661 -49.33 -43.50 20.18
N ARG A 662 -49.22 -43.20 21.48
CA ARG A 662 -48.38 -43.91 22.45
C ARG A 662 -48.98 -45.26 22.88
N VAL A 663 -50.31 -45.35 22.83
CA VAL A 663 -51.07 -46.55 23.20
C VAL A 663 -52.14 -46.80 22.15
N SER A 664 -52.36 -48.06 21.80
CA SER A 664 -53.42 -48.43 20.85
C SER A 664 -54.79 -48.35 21.51
N PHE A 665 -55.83 -48.08 20.72
CA PHE A 665 -57.21 -48.11 21.22
C PHE A 665 -57.57 -49.46 21.85
N ASN A 666 -57.17 -50.57 21.22
CA ASN A 666 -57.46 -51.92 21.71
C ASN A 666 -56.84 -52.16 23.09
N TRP A 667 -55.62 -51.64 23.33
CA TRP A 667 -55.00 -51.69 24.64
C TRP A 667 -55.79 -50.88 25.67
N LEU A 668 -56.18 -49.65 25.33
CA LEU A 668 -56.94 -48.76 26.23
C LEU A 668 -58.35 -49.27 26.56
N ASN A 669 -58.99 -50.00 25.62
CA ASN A 669 -60.32 -50.56 25.79
C ASN A 669 -60.37 -51.67 26.86
N ASN A 670 -59.23 -52.26 27.24
CA ASN A 670 -59.15 -53.22 28.32
C ASN A 670 -59.37 -52.54 29.68
N GLU A 671 -60.23 -53.12 30.53
CA GLU A 671 -60.53 -52.61 31.87
C GLU A 671 -59.31 -52.55 32.79
N ALA A 672 -58.32 -53.43 32.58
CA ALA A 672 -57.07 -53.44 33.34
C ALA A 672 -56.10 -52.31 32.93
N HIS A 673 -56.34 -51.62 31.80
CA HIS A 673 -55.42 -50.65 31.22
C HIS A 673 -55.93 -49.20 31.28
N PHE A 674 -57.24 -48.98 31.38
CA PHE A 674 -57.83 -47.66 31.56
C PHE A 674 -58.88 -47.65 32.68
N ILE A 675 -58.48 -47.10 33.83
CA ILE A 675 -59.26 -47.10 35.06
C ILE A 675 -59.74 -45.68 35.34
N VAL A 676 -61.03 -45.51 35.57
CA VAL A 676 -61.62 -44.21 35.95
C VAL A 676 -62.09 -44.31 37.40
N THR A 677 -61.72 -43.34 38.22
CA THR A 677 -62.01 -43.32 39.67
C THR A 677 -62.49 -41.94 40.09
N SER A 678 -63.54 -41.87 40.91
CA SER A 678 -64.05 -40.61 41.48
C SER A 678 -63.56 -40.38 42.91
N PHE A 679 -63.21 -39.13 43.21
CA PHE A 679 -62.78 -38.67 44.52
C PHE A 679 -63.64 -37.50 44.98
N GLY A 680 -63.78 -37.30 46.29
CA GLY A 680 -64.52 -36.16 46.86
C GLY A 680 -64.06 -34.81 46.32
N LYS A 681 -62.81 -34.42 46.57
CA LYS A 681 -62.14 -33.27 45.96
C LYS A 681 -60.84 -33.71 45.27
N LEU A 682 -60.54 -33.05 44.17
CA LEU A 682 -59.30 -33.21 43.41
C LEU A 682 -58.63 -31.83 43.28
N SER A 683 -57.33 -31.77 43.54
CA SER A 683 -56.55 -30.53 43.43
C SER A 683 -55.20 -30.79 42.76
N VAL A 684 -54.76 -29.84 41.96
CA VAL A 684 -53.45 -29.86 41.31
C VAL A 684 -52.58 -28.75 41.88
N THR A 685 -51.40 -29.14 42.37
CA THR A 685 -50.33 -28.23 42.76
C THR A 685 -49.34 -28.17 41.60
N LYS A 686 -49.29 -27.03 40.91
CA LYS A 686 -48.27 -26.76 39.90
C LYS A 686 -47.08 -26.13 40.58
N SER A 687 -45.91 -26.74 40.49
CA SER A 687 -44.65 -26.22 41.02
C SER A 687 -43.68 -25.88 39.90
N LEU A 688 -43.09 -24.69 39.98
CA LEU A 688 -42.09 -24.19 39.05
C LEU A 688 -40.75 -24.15 39.78
N ALA A 689 -39.74 -24.76 39.17
CA ALA A 689 -38.35 -24.69 39.60
C ALA A 689 -37.45 -24.24 38.44
N PHE A 690 -36.99 -22.99 38.49
CA PHE A 690 -36.10 -22.41 37.49
C PHE A 690 -35.06 -21.50 38.15
N GLY A 691 -33.77 -21.80 37.98
CA GLY A 691 -32.70 -21.09 38.70
C GLY A 691 -32.93 -21.09 40.21
N THR A 692 -33.00 -19.91 40.81
CA THR A 692 -33.34 -19.66 42.23
C THR A 692 -34.84 -19.57 42.50
N ILE A 693 -35.68 -19.49 41.45
CA ILE A 693 -37.12 -19.32 41.57
C ILE A 693 -37.75 -20.66 41.95
N ARG A 694 -38.48 -20.67 43.07
CA ARG A 694 -39.30 -21.78 43.52
C ARG A 694 -40.69 -21.23 43.85
N LYS A 695 -41.68 -21.56 43.03
CA LYS A 695 -43.07 -21.10 43.19
C LYS A 695 -44.01 -22.28 43.05
N SER A 696 -45.12 -22.26 43.78
CA SER A 696 -46.17 -23.27 43.66
C SER A 696 -47.54 -22.62 43.72
N LYS A 697 -48.44 -23.00 42.83
CA LYS A 697 -49.85 -22.61 42.85
C LYS A 697 -50.71 -23.87 42.94
N THR A 698 -51.70 -23.84 43.82
CA THR A 698 -52.67 -24.94 43.97
C THR A 698 -54.02 -24.47 43.47
N GLN A 699 -54.67 -25.29 42.64
CA GLN A 699 -56.02 -25.04 42.13
C GLN A 699 -56.85 -26.33 42.26
N GLU A 700 -58.17 -26.18 42.43
CA GLU A 700 -59.07 -27.33 42.32
C GLU A 700 -59.09 -27.79 40.85
N ALA A 701 -59.13 -29.11 40.63
CA ALA A 701 -59.19 -29.72 39.32
C ALA A 701 -60.42 -30.63 39.24
N SER A 702 -61.08 -30.65 38.10
CA SER A 702 -62.23 -31.48 37.81
C SER A 702 -61.82 -32.87 37.31
N ALA A 703 -60.76 -32.97 36.51
CA ALA A 703 -60.26 -34.25 36.01
C ALA A 703 -58.75 -34.28 35.75
N VAL A 704 -58.12 -35.42 36.06
CA VAL A 704 -56.68 -35.65 35.85
C VAL A 704 -56.41 -37.07 35.40
N ALA A 705 -55.77 -37.22 34.24
CA ALA A 705 -55.20 -38.50 33.82
C ALA A 705 -53.73 -38.63 34.27
N LYS A 706 -53.37 -39.80 34.81
CA LYS A 706 -52.00 -40.14 35.19
C LYS A 706 -51.62 -41.54 34.73
N ARG A 707 -50.32 -41.77 34.56
CA ARG A 707 -49.77 -43.09 34.24
C ARG A 707 -48.44 -43.28 34.97
N ALA A 708 -48.28 -44.38 35.68
CA ALA A 708 -47.01 -44.74 36.34
C ALA A 708 -46.22 -45.70 35.44
N GLY A 709 -45.12 -45.22 34.85
CA GLY A 709 -44.31 -46.02 33.92
C GLY A 709 -45.12 -46.59 32.76
N SER A 710 -44.99 -47.90 32.52
CA SER A 710 -45.76 -48.64 31.51
C SER A 710 -47.14 -49.13 32.01
N GLY A 711 -47.50 -48.80 33.26
CA GLY A 711 -48.74 -49.24 33.90
C GLY A 711 -50.03 -48.66 33.31
N PRO A 712 -51.19 -48.96 33.93
CA PRO A 712 -52.48 -48.48 33.47
C PRO A 712 -52.59 -46.95 33.52
N ILE A 713 -53.43 -46.42 32.64
CA ILE A 713 -53.84 -45.03 32.68
C ILE A 713 -54.99 -44.91 33.68
N HIS A 714 -54.80 -44.05 34.68
CA HIS A 714 -55.81 -43.72 35.66
C HIS A 714 -56.37 -42.34 35.37
N LEU A 715 -57.67 -42.22 35.13
CA LEU A 715 -58.38 -40.95 35.09
C LEU A 715 -59.09 -40.73 36.42
N TRP A 716 -58.68 -39.71 37.14
CA TRP A 716 -59.26 -39.27 38.39
C TRP A 716 -60.23 -38.13 38.11
N ILE A 717 -61.45 -38.22 38.64
CA ILE A 717 -62.48 -37.19 38.48
C ILE A 717 -62.97 -36.69 39.84
N ALA A 718 -63.30 -35.41 39.92
CA ALA A 718 -63.93 -34.80 41.08
C ALA A 718 -65.42 -35.19 41.12
N GLY A 719 -65.89 -35.73 42.24
CA GLY A 719 -67.29 -36.14 42.43
C GLY A 719 -68.15 -35.04 43.04
N ASN A 720 -67.56 -33.94 43.50
CA ASN A 720 -68.25 -32.79 44.08
C ASN A 720 -68.56 -31.67 43.09
N SER A 721 -68.18 -31.81 41.81
CA SER A 721 -68.38 -30.83 40.76
C SER A 721 -68.70 -31.51 39.42
N GLN A 722 -69.14 -30.73 38.43
CA GLN A 722 -69.32 -31.25 37.08
C GLN A 722 -67.95 -31.56 36.45
N VAL A 723 -67.85 -32.72 35.79
CA VAL A 723 -66.64 -33.15 35.10
C VAL A 723 -66.39 -32.23 33.89
N ASP A 724 -65.27 -31.50 33.91
CA ASP A 724 -64.86 -30.66 32.80
C ASP A 724 -64.18 -31.52 31.73
N MET A 725 -64.86 -31.66 30.59
CA MET A 725 -64.37 -32.44 29.45
C MET A 725 -63.11 -31.84 28.82
N TYR A 726 -62.83 -30.56 29.03
CA TYR A 726 -61.59 -29.93 28.59
C TYR A 726 -60.39 -30.44 29.39
N GLU A 727 -60.53 -30.55 30.72
CA GLU A 727 -59.48 -31.12 31.58
C GLU A 727 -59.28 -32.61 31.31
N VAL A 728 -60.36 -33.37 31.07
CA VAL A 728 -60.30 -34.78 30.64
C VAL A 728 -59.50 -34.90 29.33
N ALA A 729 -59.86 -34.11 28.31
CA ALA A 729 -59.19 -34.13 27.01
C ALA A 729 -57.71 -33.73 27.11
N THR A 730 -57.42 -32.63 27.81
CA THR A 730 -56.06 -32.11 27.97
C THR A 730 -55.15 -33.12 28.69
N SER A 731 -55.64 -33.71 29.79
CA SER A 731 -54.84 -34.65 30.58
C SER A 731 -54.66 -36.01 29.87
N LEU A 732 -55.66 -36.51 29.14
CA LEU A 732 -55.51 -37.73 28.34
C LEU A 732 -54.58 -37.54 27.14
N ASN A 733 -54.69 -36.44 26.40
CA ASN A 733 -53.85 -36.21 25.21
C ASN A 733 -52.35 -36.22 25.55
N ARG A 734 -51.95 -35.73 26.74
CA ARG A 734 -50.57 -35.82 27.26
C ARG A 734 -50.05 -37.26 27.41
N LEU A 735 -50.94 -38.22 27.65
CA LEU A 735 -50.59 -39.64 27.79
C LEU A 735 -50.78 -40.42 26.48
N LEU A 736 -51.69 -39.96 25.61
CA LEU A 736 -52.00 -40.61 24.34
C LEU A 736 -51.02 -40.25 23.22
N PHE A 737 -50.42 -39.06 23.23
CA PHE A 737 -49.55 -38.57 22.14
C PHE A 737 -48.18 -38.10 22.63
N ASP A 738 -47.20 -38.08 21.73
CA ASP A 738 -45.85 -37.59 22.02
C ASP A 738 -45.76 -36.06 22.13
N SER A 739 -46.56 -35.35 21.34
CA SER A 739 -46.56 -33.88 21.27
C SER A 739 -48.00 -33.34 21.10
N PRO A 740 -48.84 -33.40 22.15
CA PRO A 740 -50.23 -32.94 22.07
C PRO A 740 -50.29 -31.42 21.86
N LYS A 741 -51.09 -30.96 20.89
CA LYS A 741 -51.37 -29.54 20.64
C LYS A 741 -52.64 -29.11 21.37
N THR A 742 -52.78 -27.81 21.64
CA THR A 742 -53.99 -27.23 22.24
C THR A 742 -55.24 -27.52 21.41
N ASN A 743 -55.13 -27.48 20.08
CA ASN A 743 -56.22 -27.79 19.16
C ASN A 743 -56.70 -29.24 19.29
N ASP A 744 -55.82 -30.18 19.66
CA ASP A 744 -56.18 -31.58 19.84
C ASP A 744 -57.04 -31.77 21.08
N ALA A 745 -56.72 -31.02 22.16
CA ALA A 745 -57.53 -31.02 23.37
C ALA A 745 -58.90 -30.38 23.14
N LEU A 746 -58.98 -29.29 22.38
CA LEU A 746 -60.23 -28.63 22.00
C LEU A 746 -61.11 -29.52 21.11
N LEU A 747 -60.52 -30.19 20.12
CA LEU A 747 -61.22 -31.14 19.26
C LEU A 747 -61.76 -32.31 20.08
N PHE A 748 -60.93 -32.92 20.93
CA PHE A 748 -61.35 -34.06 21.71
C PHE A 748 -62.43 -33.68 22.74
N MET A 749 -62.29 -32.53 23.40
CA MET A 749 -63.32 -31.96 24.28
C MET A 749 -64.65 -31.74 23.54
N THR A 750 -64.60 -31.22 22.31
CA THR A 750 -65.78 -31.00 21.47
C THR A 750 -66.48 -32.33 21.16
N ILE A 751 -65.72 -33.37 20.81
CA ILE A 751 -66.25 -34.71 20.51
C ILE A 751 -66.84 -35.37 21.76
N LEU A 752 -66.23 -35.19 22.93
CA LEU A 752 -66.73 -35.69 24.21
C LEU A 752 -68.02 -34.99 24.65
N SER A 753 -68.15 -33.68 24.38
CA SER A 753 -69.28 -32.86 24.83
C SER A 753 -70.46 -32.83 23.86
N THR A 754 -70.27 -33.24 22.60
CA THR A 754 -71.31 -33.19 21.56
C THR A 754 -72.02 -34.54 21.41
N ASP A 755 -73.33 -34.56 21.16
CA ASP A 755 -74.07 -35.80 20.90
C ASP A 755 -73.74 -36.43 19.53
N LEU A 756 -73.85 -37.76 19.40
CA LEU A 756 -73.51 -38.47 18.15
C LEU A 756 -74.34 -38.00 16.95
N LYS A 757 -75.60 -37.58 17.14
CA LYS A 757 -76.46 -37.11 16.04
C LYS A 757 -75.98 -35.76 15.52
N ALA A 758 -75.56 -34.85 16.40
CA ALA A 758 -74.96 -33.59 16.02
C ALA A 758 -73.58 -33.79 15.37
N LEU A 759 -72.74 -34.69 15.87
CA LEU A 759 -71.47 -35.03 15.21
C LEU A 759 -71.70 -35.57 13.78
N LYS A 760 -72.68 -36.47 13.61
CA LYS A 760 -73.06 -36.97 12.27
C LYS A 760 -73.56 -35.85 11.34
N ARG A 761 -74.36 -34.91 11.83
CA ARG A 761 -74.79 -33.73 11.06
C ARG A 761 -73.64 -32.78 10.71
N ARG A 762 -72.57 -32.75 11.52
CA ARG A 762 -71.35 -31.97 11.30
C ARG A 762 -70.33 -32.67 10.39
N GLY A 763 -70.69 -33.79 9.76
CA GLY A 763 -69.86 -34.47 8.77
C GLY A 763 -68.98 -35.60 9.31
N TYR A 764 -69.03 -35.92 10.62
CA TYR A 764 -68.28 -37.05 11.16
C TYR A 764 -68.87 -38.38 10.67
N ASN A 765 -68.03 -39.29 10.18
CA ASN A 765 -68.42 -40.62 9.69
C ASN A 765 -68.72 -41.63 10.84
N VAL A 766 -69.58 -41.22 11.78
CA VAL A 766 -69.88 -41.93 13.03
C VAL A 766 -70.26 -43.41 12.80
N ASP A 767 -71.20 -43.67 11.88
CA ASP A 767 -71.72 -45.03 11.65
C ASP A 767 -70.66 -45.96 11.06
N ARG A 768 -69.80 -45.45 10.17
CA ARG A 768 -68.74 -46.24 9.51
C ARG A 768 -67.65 -46.60 10.52
N ILE A 769 -67.22 -45.63 11.32
CA ILE A 769 -66.12 -45.79 12.28
C ILE A 769 -66.53 -46.74 13.41
N LEU A 770 -67.72 -46.56 13.99
CA LEU A 770 -68.19 -47.43 15.08
C LEU A 770 -68.50 -48.86 14.60
N LYS A 771 -69.06 -49.04 13.40
CA LYS A 771 -69.27 -50.39 12.82
C LYS A 771 -67.96 -51.10 12.53
N HIS A 772 -66.98 -50.41 11.95
CA HIS A 772 -65.66 -50.97 11.69
C HIS A 772 -64.98 -51.41 13.00
N GLN A 773 -65.12 -50.61 14.05
CA GLN A 773 -64.54 -50.94 15.34
C GLN A 773 -65.22 -52.13 16.04
N ASN A 774 -66.55 -52.23 15.94
CA ASN A 774 -67.28 -53.40 16.41
C ASN A 774 -66.88 -54.68 15.65
N ALA A 775 -66.64 -54.58 14.35
CA ALA A 775 -66.15 -55.70 13.53
C ALA A 775 -64.72 -56.13 13.94
N ILE A 776 -63.81 -55.16 14.18
CA ILE A 776 -62.47 -55.45 14.72
C ILE A 776 -62.56 -56.12 16.09
N ARG A 777 -63.47 -55.67 16.96
CA ARG A 777 -63.67 -56.26 18.30
C ARG A 777 -64.17 -57.70 18.21
N GLN A 778 -65.13 -57.99 17.34
CA GLN A 778 -65.62 -59.34 17.11
C GLN A 778 -64.52 -60.24 16.52
N ALA A 779 -63.79 -59.77 15.52
CA ALA A 779 -62.68 -60.51 14.93
C ALA A 779 -61.56 -60.81 15.95
N ALA A 780 -61.22 -59.85 16.84
CA ALA A 780 -60.20 -60.06 17.87
C ALA A 780 -60.64 -61.08 18.93
N LEU A 781 -61.93 -61.10 19.30
CA LEU A 781 -62.50 -62.11 20.19
C LEU A 781 -62.50 -63.50 19.53
N GLU A 782 -62.85 -63.56 18.25
CA GLU A 782 -62.79 -64.80 17.45
C GLU A 782 -61.35 -65.30 17.28
N GLU A 783 -60.37 -64.41 17.11
CA GLU A 783 -58.96 -64.77 16.99
C GLU A 783 -58.36 -65.22 18.34
N GLN A 784 -58.76 -64.61 19.46
CA GLN A 784 -58.42 -65.10 20.80
C GLN A 784 -59.05 -66.47 21.07
N ALA A 785 -60.30 -66.68 20.67
CA ALA A 785 -60.96 -67.98 20.77
C ALA A 785 -60.28 -69.05 19.88
N LYS A 786 -59.85 -68.67 18.67
CA LYS A 786 -59.08 -69.55 17.77
C LYS A 786 -57.67 -69.83 18.30
N LYS A 787 -56.96 -68.85 18.88
CA LYS A 787 -55.65 -69.05 19.52
C LYS A 787 -55.73 -69.96 20.75
N ALA A 788 -56.82 -69.89 21.52
CA ALA A 788 -57.09 -70.83 22.61
C ALA A 788 -57.34 -72.26 22.10
N GLN A 789 -57.90 -72.43 20.90
CA GLN A 789 -58.13 -73.73 20.26
C GLN A 789 -56.87 -74.29 19.56
N LEU A 790 -55.93 -73.44 19.11
CA LEU A 790 -54.72 -73.82 18.37
C LEU A 790 -53.56 -74.34 19.25
N ILE A 791 -53.66 -74.31 20.58
CA ILE A 791 -52.66 -74.91 21.50
C ILE A 791 -52.81 -76.46 21.58
N ALA A 792 -53.85 -77.03 20.96
CA ALA A 792 -54.18 -78.46 21.05
C ALA A 792 -54.05 -79.25 19.72
N LYS A 793 -52.90 -79.20 19.00
CA LYS A 793 -52.33 -80.33 18.20
C LYS A 793 -51.05 -79.95 17.43
N PRO A 794 -50.10 -80.88 17.17
CA PRO A 794 -48.83 -80.61 16.48
C PRO A 794 -48.83 -80.93 14.96
N PRO A 795 -47.79 -80.49 14.19
CA PRO A 795 -47.90 -80.15 12.77
C PRO A 795 -47.01 -80.96 11.81
N ALA A 796 -47.30 -80.89 10.49
CA ALA A 796 -46.34 -81.06 9.37
C ALA A 796 -46.98 -80.59 8.02
N PRO A 797 -46.23 -80.39 6.91
CA PRO A 797 -46.07 -79.06 6.29
C PRO A 797 -46.33 -79.00 4.76
N THR A 798 -45.90 -77.88 4.16
CA THR A 798 -45.53 -77.56 2.75
C THR A 798 -46.48 -76.72 1.86
N LEU A 799 -45.85 -75.66 1.32
CA LEU A 799 -46.20 -74.68 0.25
C LEU A 799 -46.49 -75.35 -1.12
N PRO A 800 -46.73 -74.65 -2.28
CA PRO A 800 -46.83 -73.20 -2.60
C PRO A 800 -48.03 -72.84 -3.54
N THR A 801 -48.28 -71.54 -3.83
CA THR A 801 -48.32 -70.92 -5.20
C THR A 801 -48.95 -69.51 -5.22
N ILE A 802 -48.39 -68.64 -6.08
CA ILE A 802 -48.79 -67.27 -6.50
C ILE A 802 -49.73 -67.46 -7.73
N PRO A 803 -50.78 -66.63 -8.04
CA PRO A 803 -50.54 -65.28 -8.56
C PRO A 803 -51.61 -64.17 -8.44
N THR A 804 -51.07 -62.94 -8.50
CA THR A 804 -51.56 -61.69 -9.14
C THR A 804 -53.01 -61.25 -8.98
N SER A 805 -53.20 -60.02 -8.47
CA SER A 805 -54.43 -59.24 -8.64
C SER A 805 -54.14 -57.84 -9.20
N THR A 806 -54.72 -57.65 -10.39
CA THR A 806 -55.14 -56.45 -11.11
C THR A 806 -55.44 -55.17 -10.31
N THR A 807 -54.99 -54.05 -10.87
CA THR A 807 -55.29 -52.65 -10.55
C THR A 807 -56.50 -52.11 -11.32
N SER A 808 -57.35 -51.32 -10.65
CA SER A 808 -58.30 -50.34 -11.23
C SER A 808 -58.80 -49.38 -10.13
N PRO A 809 -59.27 -48.17 -10.46
CA PRO A 809 -58.80 -46.90 -9.85
C PRO A 809 -59.86 -46.12 -9.04
N LEU A 810 -59.41 -45.09 -8.31
CA LEU A 810 -60.21 -44.16 -7.49
C LEU A 810 -59.51 -42.77 -7.43
N PRO A 811 -60.18 -41.66 -7.05
CA PRO A 811 -60.51 -40.55 -7.95
C PRO A 811 -59.84 -39.19 -7.63
N LEU A 812 -60.03 -38.24 -8.55
CA LEU A 812 -59.62 -36.81 -8.53
C LEU A 812 -60.12 -36.04 -7.28
N PRO A 813 -59.32 -35.09 -6.73
CA PRO A 813 -59.79 -34.10 -5.76
C PRO A 813 -60.42 -32.85 -6.43
N PRO A 814 -61.21 -32.05 -5.70
CA PRO A 814 -62.06 -30.98 -6.24
C PRO A 814 -61.33 -29.64 -6.44
N GLN A 815 -61.81 -28.87 -7.41
CA GLN A 815 -61.41 -27.50 -7.73
C GLN A 815 -61.88 -26.50 -6.64
N GLN A 816 -61.04 -25.50 -6.34
CA GLN A 816 -61.44 -24.27 -5.63
C GLN A 816 -61.27 -23.07 -6.57
N ASP A 817 -62.30 -22.24 -6.65
CA ASP A 817 -62.32 -20.96 -7.36
C ASP A 817 -61.52 -19.86 -6.59
N PRO A 818 -60.97 -18.86 -7.29
CA PRO A 818 -60.10 -17.85 -6.70
C PRO A 818 -60.86 -16.56 -6.31
N GLN A 819 -60.60 -16.02 -5.12
CA GLN A 819 -60.93 -14.62 -4.78
C GLN A 819 -59.81 -13.94 -3.98
N ASP A 820 -59.62 -12.66 -4.35
CA ASP A 820 -58.90 -11.53 -3.74
C ASP A 820 -57.35 -11.46 -3.81
N ALA A 821 -56.89 -10.61 -4.76
CA ALA A 821 -55.52 -10.12 -4.90
C ALA A 821 -55.42 -8.65 -4.44
N PRO A 822 -54.37 -8.25 -3.70
CA PRO A 822 -54.03 -6.83 -3.44
C PRO A 822 -53.20 -6.21 -4.61
N PRO A 823 -53.13 -4.87 -4.73
CA PRO A 823 -52.66 -4.19 -5.95
C PRO A 823 -51.13 -4.16 -6.11
N PRO A 824 -50.61 -3.99 -7.35
CA PRO A 824 -49.18 -4.10 -7.65
C PRO A 824 -48.40 -2.79 -7.36
N PRO A 825 -47.11 -2.86 -6.97
CA PRO A 825 -46.23 -1.70 -7.00
C PRO A 825 -45.66 -1.46 -8.41
N GLU A 826 -45.71 -0.20 -8.84
CA GLU A 826 -45.14 0.30 -10.09
C GLU A 826 -43.60 0.25 -10.10
N LYS A 827 -43.02 -0.37 -11.15
CA LYS A 827 -41.97 0.16 -12.06
C LYS A 827 -41.49 -0.95 -13.00
N SER A 828 -42.10 -1.03 -14.18
CA SER A 828 -41.71 -1.96 -15.24
C SER A 828 -40.38 -1.55 -15.89
N ARG A 829 -39.34 -2.40 -15.74
CA ARG A 829 -38.25 -2.51 -16.72
C ARG A 829 -38.68 -3.56 -17.75
N PRO A 830 -38.55 -3.32 -19.07
CA PRO A 830 -39.02 -4.28 -20.06
C PRO A 830 -38.18 -5.57 -20.03
N LEU A 831 -38.87 -6.73 -19.93
CA LEU A 831 -38.35 -8.11 -19.94
C LEU A 831 -37.42 -8.45 -21.13
N SER A 832 -37.38 -7.60 -22.16
CA SER A 832 -36.51 -7.73 -23.34
C SER A 832 -35.04 -7.39 -23.03
N ASN A 833 -34.77 -6.38 -22.20
CA ASN A 833 -33.40 -6.00 -21.83
C ASN A 833 -32.73 -7.02 -20.90
N MET A 834 -33.53 -7.76 -20.13
CA MET A 834 -33.09 -8.78 -19.17
C MET A 834 -32.54 -10.05 -19.84
N MET A 835 -33.08 -10.46 -20.99
CA MET A 835 -32.55 -11.61 -21.74
C MET A 835 -31.13 -11.40 -22.25
N SER A 836 -30.76 -10.14 -22.50
CA SER A 836 -29.38 -9.80 -22.84
C SER A 836 -28.43 -10.07 -21.66
N THR A 837 -28.91 -9.89 -20.42
CA THR A 837 -28.14 -10.16 -19.19
C THR A 837 -27.97 -11.66 -18.95
N PHE A 838 -29.00 -12.47 -19.20
CA PHE A 838 -28.90 -13.93 -19.15
C PHE A 838 -27.83 -14.43 -20.14
N LYS A 839 -27.94 -14.10 -21.43
CA LYS A 839 -26.97 -14.54 -22.46
C LYS A 839 -25.55 -13.99 -22.26
N LYS A 840 -25.40 -12.76 -21.73
CA LYS A 840 -24.08 -12.17 -21.45
C LYS A 840 -23.31 -12.89 -20.33
N ARG A 841 -24.00 -13.42 -19.32
CA ARG A 841 -23.33 -14.14 -18.21
C ARG A 841 -22.78 -15.50 -18.63
N PHE A 842 -23.49 -16.25 -19.47
CA PHE A 842 -23.02 -17.53 -20.01
C PHE A 842 -21.93 -17.40 -21.09
N THR A 843 -21.64 -16.19 -21.61
CA THR A 843 -20.63 -15.98 -22.66
C THR A 843 -19.30 -15.41 -22.15
N HIS A 844 -19.24 -14.90 -20.91
CA HIS A 844 -18.02 -14.33 -20.33
C HIS A 844 -17.22 -15.30 -19.45
N ASP A 845 -17.87 -16.28 -18.81
CA ASP A 845 -17.24 -17.15 -17.80
C ASP A 845 -16.90 -18.58 -18.27
N ASP A 846 -16.96 -18.83 -19.57
CA ASP A 846 -16.63 -20.09 -20.26
C ASP A 846 -15.16 -20.57 -20.05
N LYS A 847 -14.34 -19.80 -19.32
CA LYS A 847 -12.92 -20.09 -19.03
C LYS A 847 -12.68 -20.81 -17.70
N HIS A 848 -13.49 -20.60 -16.66
CA HIS A 848 -13.17 -21.15 -15.32
C HIS A 848 -13.55 -22.63 -15.14
N ALA A 849 -14.61 -23.11 -15.80
CA ALA A 849 -14.97 -24.52 -15.78
C ALA A 849 -14.14 -25.39 -16.77
N ARG A 850 -13.28 -24.77 -17.60
CA ARG A 850 -12.47 -25.47 -18.60
C ARG A 850 -11.15 -26.04 -18.06
N GLU A 851 -10.57 -25.48 -16.99
CA GLU A 851 -9.18 -25.78 -16.59
C GLU A 851 -9.00 -26.39 -15.18
N GLY A 852 -10.06 -26.53 -14.37
CA GLY A 852 -9.96 -27.07 -13.00
C GLY A 852 -10.59 -28.45 -12.81
N ASN A 853 -9.83 -29.43 -12.30
CA ASN A 853 -10.33 -30.77 -11.94
C ASN A 853 -11.06 -30.83 -10.58
N LEU A 854 -11.00 -29.76 -9.78
CA LEU A 854 -11.53 -29.71 -8.43
C LEU A 854 -12.30 -28.40 -8.21
N LEU A 855 -13.59 -28.49 -7.89
CA LEU A 855 -14.49 -27.39 -7.60
C LEU A 855 -14.61 -27.22 -6.07
N GLN A 856 -13.98 -26.18 -5.53
CA GLN A 856 -14.05 -25.87 -4.09
C GLN A 856 -15.34 -25.13 -3.76
N ASN A 857 -16.19 -25.67 -2.88
CA ASN A 857 -17.47 -25.07 -2.52
C ASN A 857 -17.35 -24.15 -1.31
N ARG A 858 -17.40 -22.83 -1.53
CA ARG A 858 -17.22 -21.85 -0.45
C ARG A 858 -18.22 -20.68 -0.43
N GLU A 859 -19.35 -20.79 -1.12
CA GLU A 859 -20.36 -19.72 -1.12
C GLU A 859 -21.62 -20.12 -0.34
N GLN A 860 -22.08 -19.19 0.50
CA GLN A 860 -23.23 -19.31 1.41
C GLN A 860 -24.53 -18.97 0.66
N MET A 861 -25.48 -19.90 0.60
CA MET A 861 -26.89 -19.54 0.38
C MET A 861 -27.45 -18.93 1.67
N GLN A 862 -27.94 -17.70 1.59
CA GLN A 862 -28.62 -17.00 2.68
C GLN A 862 -30.11 -17.36 2.66
N GLN A 863 -30.60 -17.96 3.76
CA GLN A 863 -32.02 -18.27 3.97
C GLN A 863 -32.79 -17.00 4.35
N VAL A 864 -33.96 -16.78 3.76
CA VAL A 864 -35.03 -15.92 4.27
C VAL A 864 -36.30 -16.76 4.27
N ASN A 865 -36.96 -16.87 5.42
CA ASN A 865 -38.21 -17.62 5.61
C ASN A 865 -39.39 -16.68 5.35
N GLU A 866 -40.10 -16.83 4.23
CA GLU A 866 -41.51 -16.45 4.15
C GLU A 866 -42.27 -17.48 3.28
N SER A 867 -43.49 -17.82 3.73
CA SER A 867 -44.49 -18.73 3.13
C SER A 867 -44.21 -20.25 3.17
N LEU A 868 -44.72 -20.87 4.25
CA LEU A 868 -45.16 -22.26 4.26
C LEU A 868 -46.34 -22.42 3.28
N ASN A 869 -46.08 -22.93 2.08
CA ASN A 869 -46.90 -23.97 1.46
C ASN A 869 -46.24 -24.49 0.18
N GLU A 870 -46.26 -25.82 0.07
CA GLU A 870 -45.88 -26.65 -1.09
C GLU A 870 -44.38 -26.82 -1.34
N GLY A 871 -43.91 -28.04 -1.08
CA GLY A 871 -42.51 -28.36 -0.99
C GLY A 871 -41.77 -28.35 -2.32
N TYR A 872 -40.69 -27.57 -2.36
CA TYR A 872 -39.44 -27.92 -3.01
C TYR A 872 -38.32 -27.17 -2.27
N CYS A 873 -37.34 -27.90 -1.74
CA CYS A 873 -36.16 -27.40 -1.00
C CYS A 873 -36.38 -26.83 0.43
N ASP A 874 -36.91 -27.66 1.33
CA ASP A 874 -36.38 -27.67 2.71
C ASP A 874 -35.15 -28.58 2.70
N ILE A 875 -33.95 -28.05 2.92
CA ILE A 875 -32.77 -28.65 3.57
C ILE A 875 -31.52 -27.83 3.23
N SER A 876 -30.83 -27.41 4.28
CA SER A 876 -29.46 -26.90 4.25
C SER A 876 -28.42 -27.97 3.88
N GLY A 877 -28.29 -28.29 2.60
CA GLY A 877 -27.17 -29.08 2.10
C GLY A 877 -25.97 -28.18 1.81
N ARG A 878 -24.80 -28.48 2.37
CA ARG A 878 -23.53 -28.04 1.77
C ARG A 878 -23.18 -29.09 0.71
N VAL A 879 -22.90 -28.69 -0.52
CA VAL A 879 -22.16 -29.58 -1.43
C VAL A 879 -20.70 -29.52 -0.98
N GLY A 880 -20.10 -30.67 -0.67
CA GLY A 880 -18.66 -30.78 -0.44
C GLY A 880 -17.85 -30.35 -1.68
N ASP A 881 -16.52 -30.39 -1.60
CA ASP A 881 -15.69 -30.17 -2.78
C ASP A 881 -16.00 -31.24 -3.83
N LEU A 882 -16.24 -30.80 -5.08
CA LEU A 882 -16.61 -31.68 -6.19
C LEU A 882 -15.39 -31.97 -7.08
N ILE A 883 -15.22 -33.23 -7.46
CA ILE A 883 -14.16 -33.69 -8.38
C ILE A 883 -14.79 -34.01 -9.73
N ALA A 884 -14.21 -33.50 -10.82
CA ALA A 884 -14.63 -33.87 -12.17
C ALA A 884 -14.20 -35.33 -12.48
N VAL A 885 -15.16 -36.19 -12.84
CA VAL A 885 -14.91 -37.63 -13.09
C VAL A 885 -15.07 -38.03 -14.55
N GLY A 886 -15.73 -37.21 -15.37
CA GLY A 886 -15.89 -37.48 -16.79
C GLY A 886 -16.89 -36.56 -17.50
N ASP A 887 -17.26 -36.95 -18.71
CA ASP A 887 -18.27 -36.30 -19.54
C ASP A 887 -19.24 -37.35 -20.09
N ILE A 888 -20.53 -37.00 -20.18
CA ILE A 888 -21.55 -37.80 -20.85
C ILE A 888 -22.37 -36.93 -21.80
N SER A 889 -22.35 -37.26 -23.09
CA SER A 889 -23.10 -36.51 -24.12
C SER A 889 -22.85 -34.98 -24.12
N GLY A 890 -21.64 -34.54 -23.76
CA GLY A 890 -21.27 -33.13 -23.68
C GLY A 890 -21.65 -32.44 -22.36
N VAL A 891 -22.07 -33.21 -21.34
CA VAL A 891 -22.37 -32.77 -19.98
C VAL A 891 -21.30 -33.31 -19.03
N LYS A 892 -20.55 -32.41 -18.39
CA LYS A 892 -19.54 -32.79 -17.38
C LYS A 892 -20.19 -33.40 -16.14
N VAL A 893 -19.57 -34.46 -15.62
CA VAL A 893 -20.02 -35.19 -14.43
C VAL A 893 -19.01 -34.98 -13.30
N PHE A 894 -19.54 -34.63 -12.13
CA PHE A 894 -18.78 -34.36 -10.91
C PHE A 894 -19.26 -35.26 -9.76
N VAL A 895 -18.38 -35.57 -8.82
CA VAL A 895 -18.74 -36.32 -7.61
C VAL A 895 -18.19 -35.64 -6.37
N SER A 896 -18.91 -35.73 -5.25
CA SER A 896 -18.40 -35.31 -3.93
C SER A 896 -17.16 -36.11 -3.56
N GLN A 897 -16.20 -35.48 -2.88
CA GLN A 897 -15.01 -36.16 -2.34
C GLN A 897 -15.32 -37.36 -1.43
N GLU A 898 -16.53 -37.41 -0.86
CA GLU A 898 -16.98 -38.48 0.02
C GLU A 898 -17.32 -39.78 -0.75
N VAL A 899 -17.48 -39.71 -2.07
CA VAL A 899 -17.77 -40.88 -2.91
C VAL A 899 -16.51 -41.75 -3.05
N PRO A 900 -16.54 -43.03 -2.62
CA PRO A 900 -15.40 -43.93 -2.76
C PRO A 900 -15.05 -44.19 -4.22
N ASP A 901 -13.76 -44.31 -4.53
CA ASP A 901 -13.22 -44.64 -5.85
C ASP A 901 -13.82 -43.85 -7.04
N PRO A 902 -13.70 -42.50 -7.08
CA PRO A 902 -14.29 -41.63 -8.12
C PRO A 902 -14.01 -42.07 -9.57
N HIS A 903 -12.85 -42.70 -9.82
CA HIS A 903 -12.44 -43.19 -11.14
C HIS A 903 -13.32 -44.35 -11.67
N THR A 904 -14.02 -45.06 -10.79
CA THR A 904 -14.94 -46.15 -11.16
C THR A 904 -16.39 -45.69 -11.34
N PHE A 905 -16.68 -44.43 -11.00
CA PHE A 905 -18.04 -43.88 -11.00
C PHE A 905 -18.68 -43.87 -12.39
N MET A 906 -17.95 -43.39 -13.40
CA MET A 906 -18.47 -43.27 -14.76
C MET A 906 -18.92 -44.63 -15.34
N PRO A 907 -18.12 -45.72 -15.26
CA PRO A 907 -18.60 -47.06 -15.62
C PRO A 907 -19.80 -47.55 -14.80
N LEU A 908 -19.81 -47.32 -13.48
CA LEU A 908 -20.86 -47.81 -12.58
C LEU A 908 -22.21 -47.14 -12.85
N LYS A 909 -22.20 -45.85 -13.17
CA LYS A 909 -23.39 -45.02 -13.35
C LYS A 909 -23.70 -44.68 -14.81
N TYR A 910 -23.07 -45.39 -15.75
CA TYR A 910 -23.20 -45.13 -17.18
C TYR A 910 -24.67 -45.15 -17.66
N GLU A 911 -25.44 -46.17 -17.26
CA GLU A 911 -26.84 -46.31 -17.68
C GLU A 911 -27.74 -45.12 -17.25
N PRO A 912 -27.84 -44.76 -15.96
CA PRO A 912 -28.60 -43.59 -15.54
C PRO A 912 -28.10 -42.28 -16.17
N LEU A 913 -26.79 -42.09 -16.31
CA LEU A 913 -26.20 -40.92 -16.95
C LEU A 913 -26.64 -40.77 -18.41
N THR A 914 -26.66 -41.86 -19.18
CA THR A 914 -27.10 -41.86 -20.58
C THR A 914 -28.60 -41.56 -20.76
N ARG A 915 -29.41 -41.81 -19.73
CA ARG A 915 -30.85 -41.46 -19.72
C ARG A 915 -31.10 -40.03 -19.24
N PHE A 916 -30.29 -39.53 -18.31
CA PHE A 916 -30.45 -38.18 -17.78
C PHE A 916 -29.98 -37.09 -18.75
N ALA A 917 -28.83 -37.28 -19.40
CA ALA A 917 -28.24 -36.26 -20.27
C ALA A 917 -29.17 -35.80 -21.43
N PRO A 918 -29.96 -36.67 -22.10
CA PRO A 918 -30.95 -36.24 -23.09
C PRO A 918 -32.07 -35.36 -22.52
N ILE A 919 -32.50 -35.59 -21.28
CA ILE A 919 -33.50 -34.75 -20.60
C ILE A 919 -32.93 -33.37 -20.36
N MET A 920 -31.69 -33.30 -19.83
CA MET A 920 -30.98 -32.03 -19.61
C MET A 920 -30.78 -31.26 -20.92
N LYS A 921 -30.41 -31.97 -22.00
CA LYS A 921 -30.26 -31.37 -23.32
C LYS A 921 -31.57 -30.79 -23.85
N GLY A 922 -32.69 -31.52 -23.71
CA GLY A 922 -34.00 -31.02 -24.09
C GLY A 922 -34.41 -29.78 -23.29
N LEU A 923 -34.10 -29.72 -22.00
CA LEU A 923 -34.38 -28.55 -21.18
C LEU A 923 -33.45 -27.36 -21.49
N ALA A 924 -32.18 -27.62 -21.84
CA ALA A 924 -31.28 -26.58 -22.33
C ALA A 924 -31.83 -25.93 -23.62
N GLU A 925 -32.40 -26.73 -24.52
CA GLU A 925 -33.09 -26.24 -25.73
C GLU A 925 -34.33 -25.39 -25.36
N VAL A 926 -35.17 -25.86 -24.42
CA VAL A 926 -36.34 -25.12 -23.92
C VAL A 926 -35.96 -23.75 -23.36
N TYR A 927 -34.91 -23.67 -22.54
CA TYR A 927 -34.48 -22.39 -21.96
C TYR A 927 -33.56 -21.57 -22.87
N SER A 928 -33.17 -22.10 -24.04
CA SER A 928 -32.15 -21.54 -24.93
C SER A 928 -30.80 -21.31 -24.23
N LEU A 929 -30.38 -22.28 -23.41
CA LEU A 929 -29.10 -22.27 -22.68
C LEU A 929 -28.02 -23.05 -23.45
N PRO A 930 -26.74 -22.64 -23.36
CA PRO A 930 -25.63 -23.49 -23.81
C PRO A 930 -25.58 -24.78 -22.98
N LEU A 931 -25.51 -25.95 -23.62
CA LEU A 931 -25.44 -27.23 -22.88
C LEU A 931 -24.23 -27.29 -21.93
N ALA A 932 -23.14 -26.59 -22.28
CA ALA A 932 -21.93 -26.48 -21.47
C ALA A 932 -22.14 -25.79 -20.11
N SER A 933 -23.23 -25.04 -19.92
CA SER A 933 -23.57 -24.43 -18.63
C SER A 933 -24.31 -25.38 -17.68
N LEU A 934 -24.64 -26.59 -18.13
CA LEU A 934 -25.29 -27.61 -17.33
C LEU A 934 -24.29 -28.73 -17.00
N HIS A 935 -24.33 -29.16 -15.75
CA HIS A 935 -23.44 -30.18 -15.20
C HIS A 935 -24.23 -31.17 -14.35
N ILE A 936 -23.72 -32.39 -14.22
CA ILE A 936 -24.25 -33.40 -13.33
C ILE A 936 -23.34 -33.51 -12.12
N PHE A 937 -23.89 -33.57 -10.91
CA PHE A 937 -23.13 -33.93 -9.72
C PHE A 937 -23.74 -35.10 -8.98
N TYR A 938 -22.97 -35.75 -8.12
CA TYR A 938 -23.42 -36.85 -7.26
C TYR A 938 -22.81 -36.75 -5.87
N ASP A 939 -23.65 -36.90 -4.84
CA ASP A 939 -23.29 -36.97 -3.43
C ASP A 939 -23.87 -38.24 -2.79
N LEU A 940 -23.41 -38.58 -1.57
CA LEU A 940 -23.92 -39.75 -0.84
C LEU A 940 -25.14 -39.41 0.03
N ASP A 941 -25.13 -38.25 0.70
CA ASP A 941 -26.12 -37.86 1.70
C ASP A 941 -26.51 -36.36 1.66
N GLY A 942 -26.02 -35.60 0.69
CA GLY A 942 -26.27 -34.15 0.59
C GLY A 942 -27.71 -33.80 0.21
N GLY A 943 -28.32 -32.79 0.84
CA GLY A 943 -29.73 -32.45 0.65
C GLY A 943 -30.09 -31.69 -0.64
N LEU A 944 -29.13 -31.41 -1.53
CA LEU A 944 -29.32 -30.51 -2.67
C LEU A 944 -29.75 -31.27 -3.93
N ILE A 945 -30.87 -30.84 -4.51
CA ILE A 945 -31.41 -31.36 -5.77
C ILE A 945 -30.66 -30.75 -6.97
N ALA A 946 -30.38 -29.45 -6.88
CA ALA A 946 -29.60 -28.68 -7.83
C ALA A 946 -28.91 -27.50 -7.11
N PHE A 947 -27.96 -26.87 -7.79
CA PHE A 947 -27.44 -25.55 -7.39
C PHE A 947 -26.85 -24.81 -8.60
N ASN A 948 -26.85 -23.47 -8.52
CA ASN A 948 -26.23 -22.59 -9.49
C ASN A 948 -24.97 -21.93 -8.93
N ARG A 949 -23.88 -21.97 -9.70
CA ARG A 949 -22.62 -21.29 -9.39
C ARG A 949 -22.19 -20.42 -10.56
N ASN A 950 -22.34 -19.11 -10.43
CA ASN A 950 -21.95 -18.12 -11.44
C ASN A 950 -22.45 -18.45 -12.87
N GLY A 951 -23.68 -18.96 -12.99
CA GLY A 951 -24.25 -19.36 -14.29
C GLY A 951 -23.81 -20.75 -14.76
N SER A 952 -23.20 -21.57 -13.91
CA SER A 952 -23.04 -23.01 -14.14
C SER A 952 -23.99 -23.76 -13.22
N ILE A 953 -24.95 -24.49 -13.78
CA ILE A 953 -26.01 -25.16 -13.03
C ILE A 953 -25.67 -26.65 -12.91
N PHE A 954 -25.67 -27.16 -11.69
CA PHE A 954 -25.35 -28.54 -11.36
C PHE A 954 -26.62 -29.25 -10.90
N LEU A 955 -26.95 -30.38 -11.54
CA LEU A 955 -28.13 -31.20 -11.23
C LEU A 955 -27.70 -32.52 -10.59
N ASN A 956 -28.37 -32.92 -9.50
CA ASN A 956 -27.97 -34.09 -8.72
C ASN A 956 -28.48 -35.40 -9.34
N LEU A 957 -27.56 -36.27 -9.76
CA LEU A 957 -27.89 -37.59 -10.32
C LEU A 957 -28.59 -38.50 -9.30
N ARG A 958 -28.28 -38.40 -8.00
CA ARG A 958 -28.91 -39.25 -6.97
C ARG A 958 -30.42 -39.02 -6.88
N TYR A 959 -30.85 -37.76 -6.99
CA TYR A 959 -32.27 -37.40 -7.01
C TYR A 959 -32.95 -37.80 -8.33
N TYR A 960 -32.26 -37.67 -9.46
CA TYR A 960 -32.75 -38.22 -10.73
C TYR A 960 -32.98 -39.73 -10.65
N GLU A 961 -32.01 -40.49 -10.12
CA GLU A 961 -32.11 -41.94 -9.92
C GLU A 961 -33.29 -42.31 -9.02
N ALA A 962 -33.45 -41.58 -7.91
CA ALA A 962 -34.50 -41.85 -6.93
C ALA A 962 -35.91 -41.54 -7.44
N TRP A 963 -36.07 -40.48 -8.25
CA TRP A 963 -37.39 -39.97 -8.61
C TRP A 963 -37.83 -40.33 -10.03
N HIS A 964 -36.90 -40.45 -10.98
CA HIS A 964 -37.24 -40.41 -12.40
C HIS A 964 -36.62 -41.53 -13.24
N ASP A 965 -35.47 -42.11 -12.84
CA ASP A 965 -34.75 -43.07 -13.69
C ASP A 965 -35.56 -44.33 -14.02
N ALA A 966 -36.35 -44.85 -13.07
CA ALA A 966 -37.22 -46.01 -13.30
C ALA A 966 -38.31 -45.73 -14.35
N GLU A 967 -38.96 -44.56 -14.30
CA GLU A 967 -39.99 -44.16 -15.26
C GLU A 967 -39.38 -43.90 -16.65
N VAL A 968 -38.23 -43.22 -16.69
CA VAL A 968 -37.51 -42.94 -17.94
C VAL A 968 -37.04 -44.24 -18.59
N LYS A 969 -36.55 -45.21 -17.79
CA LYS A 969 -36.21 -46.55 -18.27
C LYS A 969 -37.42 -47.31 -18.82
N ALA A 970 -38.62 -47.05 -18.29
CA ALA A 970 -39.88 -47.59 -18.81
C ALA A 970 -40.45 -46.82 -20.03
N GLY A 971 -39.74 -45.79 -20.52
CA GLY A 971 -40.12 -45.00 -21.69
C GLY A 971 -40.95 -43.75 -21.38
N SER A 972 -41.23 -43.45 -20.10
CA SER A 972 -41.97 -42.26 -19.69
C SER A 972 -41.02 -41.15 -19.23
N THR A 973 -40.87 -40.10 -20.04
CA THR A 973 -39.97 -38.98 -19.75
C THR A 973 -40.68 -37.73 -19.22
N ARG A 974 -42.02 -37.72 -19.25
CA ARG A 974 -42.85 -36.54 -18.98
C ARG A 974 -42.65 -35.98 -17.56
N THR A 975 -42.69 -36.84 -16.55
CA THR A 975 -42.51 -36.46 -15.14
C THR A 975 -41.12 -35.86 -14.91
N ALA A 976 -40.09 -36.48 -15.50
CA ALA A 976 -38.72 -36.01 -15.42
C ALA A 976 -38.57 -34.61 -16.03
N TYR A 977 -39.08 -34.42 -17.25
CA TYR A 977 -39.06 -33.12 -17.92
C TYR A 977 -39.76 -32.05 -17.06
N ILE A 978 -40.96 -32.30 -16.55
CA ILE A 978 -41.71 -31.32 -15.75
C ILE A 978 -40.97 -30.96 -14.45
N SER A 979 -40.44 -31.96 -13.73
CA SER A 979 -39.73 -31.73 -12.47
C SER A 979 -38.46 -30.91 -12.68
N TRP A 980 -37.65 -31.30 -13.67
CA TRP A 980 -36.37 -30.63 -13.94
C TRP A 980 -36.54 -29.28 -14.66
N PHE A 981 -37.67 -29.04 -15.33
CA PHE A 981 -38.03 -27.70 -15.83
C PHE A 981 -38.15 -26.70 -14.66
N HIS A 982 -38.98 -27.00 -13.66
CA HIS A 982 -39.12 -26.12 -12.49
C HIS A 982 -37.80 -26.01 -11.72
N THR A 983 -37.05 -27.10 -11.59
CA THR A 983 -35.73 -27.06 -10.95
C THR A 983 -34.78 -26.11 -11.67
N LEU A 984 -34.72 -26.15 -13.01
CA LEU A 984 -33.88 -25.22 -13.77
C LEU A 984 -34.38 -23.78 -13.70
N ALA A 985 -35.69 -23.54 -13.74
CA ALA A 985 -36.23 -22.20 -13.57
C ALA A 985 -35.86 -21.58 -12.22
N HIS A 986 -35.90 -22.39 -11.15
CA HIS A 986 -35.48 -22.00 -9.81
C HIS A 986 -34.00 -21.60 -9.79
N GLU A 987 -33.13 -22.48 -10.29
CA GLU A 987 -31.70 -22.18 -10.37
C GLU A 987 -31.37 -20.99 -11.28
N LEU A 988 -32.14 -20.77 -12.35
CA LEU A 988 -31.99 -19.60 -13.21
C LEU A 988 -32.40 -18.31 -12.50
N ALA A 989 -33.41 -18.34 -11.62
CA ALA A 989 -33.83 -17.19 -10.83
C ALA A 989 -32.71 -16.71 -9.88
N HIS A 990 -31.90 -17.64 -9.36
CA HIS A 990 -30.70 -17.32 -8.58
C HIS A 990 -29.64 -16.51 -9.33
N ASN A 991 -29.65 -16.48 -10.67
CA ASN A 991 -28.79 -15.56 -11.42
C ASN A 991 -29.22 -14.09 -11.27
N LEU A 992 -30.49 -13.83 -10.92
CA LEU A 992 -31.05 -12.49 -10.76
C LEU A 992 -31.11 -12.09 -9.29
N VAL A 993 -31.56 -12.99 -8.42
CA VAL A 993 -31.79 -12.74 -6.99
C VAL A 993 -31.27 -13.90 -6.17
N GLY A 994 -30.31 -13.63 -5.29
CA GLY A 994 -29.73 -14.62 -4.38
C GLY A 994 -30.68 -15.15 -3.31
N PRO A 995 -31.33 -14.28 -2.49
CA PRO A 995 -32.18 -14.75 -1.39
C PRO A 995 -33.54 -15.27 -1.85
N HIS A 996 -34.08 -16.29 -1.19
CA HIS A 996 -35.46 -16.78 -1.38
C HIS A 996 -36.49 -15.83 -0.76
N ASN A 997 -36.71 -14.68 -1.38
CA ASN A 997 -37.74 -13.74 -0.98
C ASN A 997 -38.83 -13.65 -2.06
N SER A 998 -39.84 -12.80 -1.85
CA SER A 998 -40.89 -12.55 -2.84
C SER A 998 -40.38 -12.11 -4.22
N GLU A 999 -39.19 -11.51 -4.29
CA GLU A 999 -38.53 -11.16 -5.57
C GLU A 999 -38.00 -12.41 -6.29
N HIS A 1000 -37.41 -13.37 -5.56
CA HIS A 1000 -37.01 -14.66 -6.13
C HIS A 1000 -38.22 -15.43 -6.66
N GLU A 1001 -39.30 -15.52 -5.88
CA GLU A 1001 -40.55 -16.18 -6.30
C GLU A 1001 -41.16 -15.52 -7.54
N PHE A 1002 -41.13 -14.18 -7.61
CA PHE A 1002 -41.55 -13.44 -8.79
C PHE A 1002 -40.72 -13.82 -10.03
N TRP A 1003 -39.38 -13.88 -9.90
CA TRP A 1003 -38.51 -14.25 -11.02
C TRP A 1003 -38.67 -15.71 -11.43
N PHE A 1004 -38.74 -16.63 -10.46
CA PHE A 1004 -39.00 -18.05 -10.69
C PHE A 1004 -40.30 -18.25 -11.48
N SER A 1005 -41.41 -17.67 -11.00
CA SER A 1005 -42.71 -17.75 -11.65
C SER A 1005 -42.68 -17.14 -13.06
N SER A 1006 -42.06 -15.96 -13.22
CA SER A 1006 -41.90 -15.30 -14.51
C SER A 1006 -41.08 -16.12 -15.52
N ILE A 1007 -40.04 -16.82 -15.07
CA ILE A 1007 -39.23 -17.71 -15.92
C ILE A 1007 -40.06 -18.93 -16.34
N CYS A 1008 -40.78 -19.55 -15.40
CA CYS A 1008 -41.68 -20.67 -15.70
C CYS A 1008 -42.73 -20.28 -16.75
N GLU A 1009 -43.48 -19.20 -16.52
CA GLU A 1009 -44.52 -18.71 -17.44
C GLU A 1009 -43.98 -18.45 -18.85
N ARG A 1010 -42.81 -17.81 -18.95
CA ARG A 1010 -42.20 -17.45 -20.23
C ARG A 1010 -41.82 -18.65 -21.08
N TYR A 1011 -41.27 -19.69 -20.46
CA TYR A 1011 -40.74 -20.85 -21.16
C TYR A 1011 -41.72 -22.03 -21.20
N PHE A 1012 -42.86 -21.91 -20.51
CA PHE A 1012 -43.88 -22.94 -20.47
C PHE A 1012 -44.37 -23.35 -21.87
N GLY A 1013 -44.54 -22.41 -22.81
CA GLY A 1013 -44.94 -22.74 -24.18
C GLY A 1013 -43.92 -23.62 -24.93
N GLN A 1014 -42.62 -23.34 -24.75
CA GLN A 1014 -41.55 -24.16 -25.33
C GLN A 1014 -41.46 -25.53 -24.66
N MET A 1015 -41.69 -25.56 -23.35
CA MET A 1015 -41.78 -26.78 -22.57
C MET A 1015 -42.96 -27.66 -23.00
N ALA A 1016 -44.14 -27.07 -23.19
CA ALA A 1016 -45.32 -27.77 -23.65
C ALA A 1016 -45.10 -28.41 -25.04
N ASN A 1017 -44.43 -27.69 -25.95
CA ASN A 1017 -44.04 -28.25 -27.25
C ASN A 1017 -43.06 -29.42 -27.11
N ARG A 1018 -42.13 -29.35 -26.16
CA ARG A 1018 -41.17 -30.44 -25.90
C ARG A 1018 -41.84 -31.69 -25.31
N LEU A 1019 -42.92 -31.52 -24.54
CA LEU A 1019 -43.71 -32.62 -23.98
C LEU A 1019 -44.72 -33.22 -24.97
N ALA A 1020 -45.02 -32.52 -26.06
CA ALA A 1020 -45.93 -32.97 -27.12
C ALA A 1020 -45.23 -33.81 -28.21
N LEU A 1021 -43.89 -33.81 -28.23
CA LEU A 1021 -43.02 -34.66 -29.03
C LEU A 1021 -42.61 -35.89 -28.22
#